data_AF-A0A673VBV5-F1
#
_entry.id   AF-A0A673VBV5-F1
#
_cell.length_a   1.000
_cell.length_b   1.000
_cell.length_c   1.000
_cell.angle_alpha   90.00
_cell.angle_beta   90.00
_cell.angle_gamma   90.00
#
_symmetry.space_group_name_H-M   'P 1'
#
loop_
_entity.id
_entity.type
_entity.pdbx_description
1 polymer ?
#
loop_
_entity_poly.entity_id
_entity_poly.type
_entity_poly.pdbx_seq_one_letter_code
_entity_poly.pdbx_strand_id
1 'polypeptide(L)'
;MTFSDCKGNNKLHYEVSSPYFKVNNDGSLVALKNISAVGKTLFVHARTPHAEDMAELVIVGGKDIQGSLQDIFKFARTSPVPRQKRSIVVSPILIPENQRQPFPRDVGKVVDSDRPEGSKFRLTGRGVDQEPKGIFRINENTGSVSVTRTLDRETIATYQLFVETTDVNGKTLEGPVPLEVIVIDQNDNRPTFREGPYIGHVMEGSPTGTTVMRMTAFDADDPATDNALLRYNIRQQTPDKPSPNMFYIDPEKGDIVTVVSPALLDRETLENPKYELIIEAQDMAGLDVGLIGTATATIMIDDKNDHSPKFTKKEFQATVEEGAVGVIVNLTVEDKDDPTTGAWRAAYTIINGNPGQSFEIHTNPQTNEGMLSVVKPLDYEISAFHTLLIKVENEDPLVPDVSYGPSSTATVHITVLDVNEGPVFYPDPMMVTRQENISVGSVLLTVNATDPDSLQHQTIRYSVYKDPAGWLSINPINGTVDTTAVLDRESPFVHNSVYTALFLAIDSGNPPATGTGTLLITLEDVNDNAPFIYPTVAEVCDDAKNLSVVILGASDKDLHPNTDPFKFEIHKQGVPDKVWKVSKINNTHALVSLLQNLNKANYHLPIMVTDSGKPPMTNVTDLRVQVCSCKNSKVDCNAAGALHVSLTSVLLASLFSLACL
;
A
#
# COMPACT_ATOMS: atom_id res chain seq x y z
N MET A 1 51.89 -66.26 -4.13
CA MET A 1 50.78 -66.75 -3.29
C MET A 1 50.52 -68.20 -3.68
N THR A 2 50.58 -69.14 -2.74
CA THR A 2 50.10 -70.52 -2.99
C THR A 2 48.62 -70.55 -2.62
N PHE A 3 47.75 -70.45 -3.64
CA PHE A 3 46.34 -70.79 -3.49
C PHE A 3 46.25 -72.26 -3.04
N SER A 4 45.39 -72.57 -2.08
CA SER A 4 45.19 -73.95 -1.63
C SER A 4 43.71 -74.15 -1.38
N ASP A 5 42.98 -74.56 -2.42
CA ASP A 5 41.71 -75.24 -2.16
C ASP A 5 42.04 -76.59 -1.51
N CYS A 6 41.27 -77.02 -0.52
CA CYS A 6 41.59 -78.21 0.26
C CYS A 6 41.41 -79.54 -0.53
N LYS A 7 41.42 -79.51 -1.87
CA LYS A 7 41.31 -80.68 -2.76
C LYS A 7 42.32 -80.74 -3.91
N GLY A 8 43.21 -79.75 -4.03
CA GLY A 8 44.30 -79.73 -5.00
C GLY A 8 43.96 -78.92 -6.26
N ASN A 9 44.84 -77.98 -6.58
CA ASN A 9 44.70 -76.95 -7.62
C ASN A 9 44.77 -77.48 -9.07
N ASN A 10 43.84 -78.31 -9.50
CA ASN A 10 43.76 -78.70 -10.90
C ASN A 10 42.73 -77.81 -11.64
N LYS A 11 43.26 -76.88 -12.46
CA LYS A 11 42.56 -75.94 -13.37
C LYS A 11 41.99 -74.65 -12.74
N LEU A 12 42.86 -73.84 -12.13
CA LEU A 12 42.53 -72.46 -11.74
C LEU A 12 42.42 -71.56 -12.99
N HIS A 13 41.32 -70.83 -13.14
CA HIS A 13 41.17 -69.80 -14.17
C HIS A 13 41.37 -68.43 -13.54
N TYR A 14 42.30 -67.63 -14.06
CA TYR A 14 42.64 -66.31 -13.50
C TYR A 14 42.17 -65.19 -14.43
N GLU A 15 41.47 -64.21 -13.86
CA GLU A 15 41.07 -62.97 -14.52
C GLU A 15 41.73 -61.80 -13.78
N VAL A 16 42.21 -60.79 -14.52
CA VAL A 16 42.91 -59.65 -13.94
C VAL A 16 42.13 -58.39 -14.29
N SER A 17 41.94 -57.49 -13.32
CA SER A 17 41.16 -56.25 -13.49
C SER A 17 41.74 -55.26 -14.51
N SER A 18 42.99 -55.46 -14.94
CA SER A 18 43.66 -54.59 -15.91
C SER A 18 44.09 -55.37 -17.15
N PRO A 19 43.77 -54.90 -18.38
CA PRO A 19 44.17 -55.55 -19.63
C PRO A 19 45.68 -55.47 -19.91
N TYR A 20 46.45 -54.73 -19.09
CA TYR A 20 47.90 -54.60 -19.23
C TYR A 20 48.68 -55.71 -18.53
N PHE A 21 48.02 -56.62 -17.82
CA PHE A 21 48.63 -57.72 -17.08
C PHE A 21 48.00 -59.06 -17.44
N LYS A 22 48.79 -60.12 -17.37
CA LYS A 22 48.33 -61.50 -17.57
C LYS A 22 48.94 -62.43 -16.53
N VAL A 23 48.16 -63.41 -16.07
CA VAL A 23 48.64 -64.52 -15.25
C VAL A 23 48.90 -65.72 -16.16
N ASN A 24 50.10 -66.29 -16.08
CA ASN A 24 50.49 -67.49 -16.81
C ASN A 24 49.96 -68.75 -16.11
N ASN A 25 49.99 -69.89 -16.82
CA ASN A 25 49.50 -71.18 -16.29
C ASN A 25 50.29 -71.69 -15.07
N ASP A 26 51.49 -71.15 -14.81
CA ASP A 26 52.30 -71.42 -13.63
C ASP A 26 52.01 -70.48 -12.44
N GLY A 27 51.04 -69.57 -12.58
CA GLY A 27 50.65 -68.59 -11.57
C GLY A 27 51.52 -67.33 -11.52
N SER A 28 52.45 -67.14 -12.46
CA SER A 28 53.25 -65.91 -12.55
C SER A 28 52.46 -64.77 -13.20
N LEU A 29 52.52 -63.56 -12.62
CA LEU A 29 51.91 -62.35 -13.15
C LEU A 29 52.93 -61.56 -14.00
N VAL A 30 52.59 -61.24 -15.24
CA VAL A 30 53.48 -60.54 -16.19
C VAL A 30 52.79 -59.28 -16.74
N ALA A 31 53.52 -58.17 -16.75
CA ALA A 31 53.11 -56.93 -17.41
C ALA A 31 53.34 -57.02 -18.93
N LEU A 32 52.33 -56.67 -19.72
CA LEU A 32 52.37 -56.73 -21.19
C LEU A 32 52.88 -55.43 -21.83
N LYS A 33 53.02 -54.35 -21.04
CA LYS A 33 53.55 -53.04 -21.46
C LYS A 33 54.35 -52.39 -20.31
N ASN A 34 55.25 -51.46 -20.64
CA ASN A 34 55.90 -50.60 -19.62
C ASN A 34 54.85 -49.68 -18.99
N ILE A 35 54.79 -49.66 -17.65
CA ILE A 35 53.80 -48.91 -16.88
C ILE A 35 54.56 -47.91 -15.99
N SER A 36 54.34 -46.62 -16.23
CA SER A 36 55.05 -45.50 -15.59
C SER A 36 54.23 -44.77 -14.52
N ALA A 37 53.03 -45.26 -14.18
CA ALA A 37 52.15 -44.62 -13.19
C ALA A 37 52.24 -45.32 -11.82
N VAL A 38 52.59 -44.54 -10.81
CA VAL A 38 52.65 -44.95 -9.40
C VAL A 38 51.23 -44.99 -8.84
N GLY A 39 50.84 -46.12 -8.21
CA GLY A 39 49.62 -46.21 -7.41
C GLY A 39 48.41 -46.85 -8.09
N LYS A 40 48.59 -47.94 -8.85
CA LYS A 40 47.44 -48.77 -9.31
C LYS A 40 47.33 -50.05 -8.49
N THR A 41 46.14 -50.25 -7.95
CA THR A 41 45.69 -51.51 -7.37
C THR A 41 45.29 -52.47 -8.50
N LEU A 42 45.83 -53.67 -8.48
CA LEU A 42 45.50 -54.74 -9.42
C LEU A 42 44.73 -55.84 -8.69
N PHE A 43 43.55 -56.19 -9.18
CA PHE A 43 42.79 -57.31 -8.64
C PHE A 43 43.02 -58.54 -9.51
N VAL A 44 43.39 -59.66 -8.88
CA VAL A 44 43.47 -60.96 -9.53
C VAL A 44 42.36 -61.83 -8.96
N HIS A 45 41.42 -62.17 -9.82
CA HIS A 45 40.28 -63.02 -9.51
C HIS A 45 40.59 -64.45 -9.94
N ALA A 46 40.59 -65.38 -8.99
CA ALA A 46 40.77 -66.80 -9.25
C ALA A 46 39.42 -67.53 -9.15
N ARG A 47 39.04 -68.23 -10.21
CA ARG A 47 37.77 -68.95 -10.32
C ARG A 47 37.97 -70.44 -10.52
N THR A 48 37.15 -71.23 -9.82
CA THR A 48 36.94 -72.66 -10.05
C THR A 48 35.44 -72.97 -10.08
N PRO A 49 35.01 -74.17 -10.52
CA PRO A 49 33.59 -74.55 -10.47
C PRO A 49 32.97 -74.58 -9.06
N HIS A 50 33.77 -74.47 -7.99
CA HIS A 50 33.32 -74.65 -6.61
C HIS A 50 33.79 -73.56 -5.64
N ALA A 51 34.58 -72.57 -6.09
CA ALA A 51 35.08 -71.47 -5.27
C ALA A 51 35.53 -70.28 -6.14
N GLU A 52 35.30 -69.07 -5.63
CA GLU A 52 35.80 -67.81 -6.17
C GLU A 52 36.55 -67.06 -5.06
N ASP A 53 37.70 -66.48 -5.37
CA ASP A 53 38.51 -65.71 -4.42
C ASP A 53 39.31 -64.63 -5.14
N MET A 54 39.49 -63.47 -4.49
CA MET A 54 40.05 -62.27 -5.12
C MET A 54 41.17 -61.71 -4.26
N ALA A 55 42.33 -61.50 -4.87
CA ALA A 55 43.50 -60.91 -4.22
C ALA A 55 43.77 -59.51 -4.76
N GLU A 56 43.96 -58.57 -3.84
CA GLU A 56 44.43 -57.23 -4.14
C GLU A 56 45.97 -57.20 -4.17
N LEU A 57 46.54 -56.66 -5.26
CA LEU A 57 47.97 -56.46 -5.44
C LEU A 57 48.25 -54.98 -5.64
N VAL A 58 48.95 -54.38 -4.66
CA VAL A 58 49.42 -53.00 -4.77
C VAL A 58 50.76 -52.99 -5.49
N ILE A 59 50.81 -52.37 -6.67
CA ILE A 59 52.06 -52.24 -7.44
C ILE A 59 52.84 -51.04 -6.89
N VAL A 60 53.79 -51.33 -6.00
CA VAL A 60 54.71 -50.33 -5.45
C VAL A 60 55.84 -50.13 -6.46
N GLY A 61 55.77 -49.06 -7.25
CA GLY A 61 56.82 -48.69 -8.19
C GLY A 61 58.12 -48.37 -7.45
N GLY A 62 59.18 -49.15 -7.67
CA GLY A 62 60.53 -48.79 -7.27
C GLY A 62 61.10 -47.73 -8.21
N LYS A 63 61.74 -46.69 -7.67
CA LYS A 63 62.61 -45.80 -8.47
C LYS A 63 63.78 -46.61 -9.03
N ASP A 64 64.19 -46.30 -10.26
CA ASP A 64 65.39 -46.85 -10.87
C ASP A 64 66.59 -46.78 -9.92
N ILE A 65 67.09 -47.95 -9.52
CA ILE A 65 68.40 -48.08 -8.87
C ILE A 65 69.26 -48.87 -9.85
N GLN A 66 70.07 -48.16 -10.65
CA GLN A 66 71.22 -48.76 -11.31
C GLN A 66 72.33 -48.95 -10.28
N GLY A 67 72.46 -50.17 -9.75
CA GLY A 67 73.53 -50.55 -8.84
C GLY A 67 73.45 -52.02 -8.45
N SER A 68 74.59 -52.71 -8.42
CA SER A 68 74.64 -54.15 -8.13
C SER A 68 74.31 -54.46 -6.67
N LEU A 69 73.69 -55.62 -6.44
CA LEU A 69 73.22 -56.15 -5.14
C LEU A 69 74.30 -56.26 -4.02
N GLN A 70 75.57 -55.99 -4.31
CA GLN A 70 76.65 -56.04 -3.30
C GLN A 70 76.90 -54.71 -2.58
N ASP A 71 76.42 -53.58 -3.10
CA ASP A 71 76.65 -52.26 -2.49
C ASP A 71 75.59 -51.87 -1.45
N ILE A 72 74.45 -52.56 -1.44
CA ILE A 72 73.32 -52.32 -0.51
C ILE A 72 73.60 -52.87 0.89
N PHE A 73 74.48 -53.86 1.05
CA PHE A 73 74.77 -54.48 2.35
C PHE A 73 75.79 -53.74 3.22
N LYS A 74 76.35 -52.60 2.78
CA LYS A 74 77.41 -51.89 3.52
C LYS A 74 76.97 -50.67 4.35
N PHE A 75 75.72 -50.21 4.27
CA PHE A 75 75.29 -48.96 4.93
C PHE A 75 74.24 -49.11 6.04
N ALA A 76 73.93 -50.32 6.49
CA ALA A 76 72.98 -50.55 7.59
C ALA A 76 73.65 -51.22 8.81
N ARG A 77 74.79 -50.70 9.26
CA ARG A 77 75.30 -50.93 10.61
C ARG A 77 75.97 -49.67 11.12
N THR A 78 75.24 -48.89 11.92
CA THR A 78 75.70 -48.30 13.20
C THR A 78 74.70 -47.26 13.73
N SER A 79 73.75 -47.71 14.56
CA SER A 79 73.47 -47.13 15.88
C SER A 79 72.28 -47.88 16.52
N PRO A 80 72.45 -48.49 17.70
CA PRO A 80 71.43 -49.32 18.31
C PRO A 80 70.38 -48.43 19.00
N VAL A 81 69.28 -48.19 18.31
CA VAL A 81 68.00 -47.99 19.01
C VAL A 81 67.64 -49.37 19.59
N PRO A 82 67.36 -49.51 20.90
CA PRO A 82 66.94 -50.79 21.45
C PRO A 82 65.56 -51.13 20.87
N ARG A 83 65.53 -51.82 19.72
CA ARG A 83 64.34 -52.53 19.27
C ARG A 83 64.17 -53.70 20.21
N GLN A 84 63.31 -53.55 21.21
CA GLN A 84 62.71 -54.70 21.87
C GLN A 84 62.03 -55.53 20.77
N LYS A 85 62.56 -56.73 20.54
CA LYS A 85 61.95 -57.72 19.65
C LYS A 85 60.62 -58.09 20.32
N ARG A 86 59.50 -57.54 19.85
CA ARG A 86 58.17 -58.02 20.23
C ARG A 86 58.06 -59.45 19.67
N SER A 87 57.76 -60.43 20.51
CA SER A 87 57.52 -61.80 20.06
C SER A 87 56.14 -61.93 19.40
N ILE A 88 55.17 -61.12 19.86
CA ILE A 88 53.84 -61.00 19.24
C ILE A 88 53.92 -60.12 17.99
N VAL A 89 53.62 -60.73 16.84
CA VAL A 89 53.48 -60.08 15.54
C VAL A 89 52.00 -59.99 15.18
N VAL A 90 51.52 -58.76 15.06
CA VAL A 90 50.15 -58.43 14.62
C VAL A 90 50.22 -57.60 13.34
N SER A 91 49.38 -57.97 12.38
CA SER A 91 49.08 -57.17 11.20
C SER A 91 47.63 -56.68 11.30
N PRO A 92 47.29 -55.50 10.77
CA PRO A 92 45.91 -55.06 10.69
C PRO A 92 45.04 -56.10 9.98
N ILE A 93 43.84 -56.32 10.51
CA ILE A 93 42.86 -57.22 9.90
C ILE A 93 41.88 -56.35 9.11
N LEU A 94 41.73 -56.64 7.82
CA LEU A 94 40.79 -55.95 6.95
C LEU A 94 39.57 -56.85 6.71
N ILE A 95 38.37 -56.36 7.00
CA ILE A 95 37.13 -57.15 6.92
C ILE A 95 36.11 -56.34 6.11
N PRO A 96 35.73 -56.77 4.90
CA PRO A 96 34.58 -56.18 4.21
C PRO A 96 33.33 -56.23 5.10
N GLU A 97 32.56 -55.15 5.15
CA GLU A 97 31.27 -55.17 5.84
C GLU A 97 30.25 -56.08 5.15
N ASN A 98 29.06 -56.23 5.76
CA ASN A 98 27.93 -56.95 5.18
C ASN A 98 28.24 -58.40 4.73
N GLN A 99 29.24 -59.05 5.35
CA GLN A 99 29.62 -60.42 5.01
C GLN A 99 28.46 -61.40 5.18
N ARG A 100 28.24 -62.24 4.17
CA ARG A 100 27.21 -63.27 4.22
C ARG A 100 27.63 -64.43 5.12
N GLN A 101 26.63 -65.09 5.71
CA GLN A 101 26.79 -66.32 6.50
C GLN A 101 27.54 -67.41 5.70
N PRO A 102 28.25 -68.35 6.38
CA PRO A 102 28.16 -68.69 7.81
C PRO A 102 29.18 -67.99 8.73
N PHE A 103 28.76 -67.74 9.98
CA PHE A 103 29.61 -67.28 11.09
C PHE A 103 29.76 -68.38 12.15
N PRO A 104 30.87 -68.43 12.92
CA PRO A 104 32.01 -67.50 12.90
C PRO A 104 32.93 -67.73 11.69
N ARG A 105 33.54 -66.66 11.18
CA ARG A 105 34.47 -66.68 10.05
C ARG A 105 35.86 -66.25 10.49
N ASP A 106 36.89 -67.02 10.16
CA ASP A 106 38.27 -66.66 10.44
C ASP A 106 38.70 -65.49 9.54
N VAL A 107 39.18 -64.41 10.14
CA VAL A 107 39.51 -63.13 9.48
C VAL A 107 40.99 -62.77 9.60
N GLY A 108 41.71 -63.39 10.53
CA GLY A 108 43.13 -63.15 10.69
C GLY A 108 43.78 -64.15 11.63
N LYS A 109 45.09 -63.99 11.81
CA LYS A 109 45.87 -64.81 12.75
C LYS A 109 46.97 -63.98 13.37
N VAL A 110 47.04 -64.03 14.69
CA VAL A 110 48.14 -63.45 15.47
C VAL A 110 49.17 -64.52 15.71
N VAL A 111 50.45 -64.17 15.56
CA VAL A 111 51.56 -65.10 15.75
C VAL A 111 52.46 -64.58 16.84
N ASP A 112 52.81 -65.44 17.78
CA ASP A 112 53.86 -65.22 18.76
C ASP A 112 54.93 -66.29 18.50
N SER A 113 56.12 -65.85 18.06
CA SER A 113 57.21 -66.75 17.68
C SER A 113 58.03 -67.27 18.85
N ASP A 114 58.04 -66.55 19.97
CA ASP A 114 58.83 -66.89 21.16
C ASP A 114 57.91 -67.38 22.30
N ARG A 115 56.70 -67.84 21.95
CA ARG A 115 55.61 -68.28 22.83
C ARG A 115 56.00 -69.49 23.69
N PRO A 116 55.96 -69.39 25.03
CA PRO A 116 56.17 -70.54 25.92
C PRO A 116 55.09 -71.63 25.74
N GLU A 117 55.50 -72.89 25.83
CA GLU A 117 54.61 -74.05 25.71
C GLU A 117 53.51 -74.01 26.79
N GLY A 118 52.24 -74.12 26.39
CA GLY A 118 51.07 -74.06 27.29
C GLY A 118 50.53 -72.65 27.60
N SER A 119 51.14 -71.57 27.10
CA SER A 119 50.55 -70.22 27.14
C SER A 119 49.29 -70.14 26.26
N LYS A 120 48.47 -69.08 26.39
CA LYS A 120 47.21 -68.86 25.65
C LYS A 120 47.09 -67.43 25.13
N PHE A 121 46.56 -67.25 23.91
CA PHE A 121 46.21 -65.93 23.39
C PHE A 121 44.92 -65.40 24.02
N ARG A 122 44.92 -64.13 24.41
CA ARG A 122 43.76 -63.39 24.92
C ARG A 122 43.57 -62.10 24.12
N LEU A 123 42.33 -61.84 23.73
CA LEU A 123 41.93 -60.66 22.97
C LEU A 123 40.99 -59.83 23.84
N THR A 124 41.22 -58.52 23.91
CA THR A 124 40.41 -57.55 24.66
C THR A 124 40.18 -56.29 23.82
N GLY A 125 39.17 -55.49 24.17
CA GLY A 125 38.80 -54.26 23.48
C GLY A 125 37.33 -54.18 23.05
N ARG A 126 37.00 -53.06 22.41
CA ARG A 126 35.68 -52.80 21.81
C ARG A 126 35.39 -53.84 20.73
N GLY A 127 34.28 -54.58 20.81
CA GLY A 127 34.04 -55.71 19.91
C GLY A 127 34.28 -57.08 20.56
N VAL A 128 34.87 -57.13 21.77
CA VAL A 128 35.20 -58.39 22.46
C VAL A 128 34.58 -58.40 23.85
N ASP A 129 35.20 -57.70 24.81
CA ASP A 129 34.76 -57.56 26.21
C ASP A 129 34.10 -56.21 26.50
N GLN A 130 34.35 -55.20 25.66
CA GLN A 130 33.69 -53.88 25.68
C GLN A 130 32.62 -53.76 24.58
N GLU A 131 31.62 -52.90 24.77
CA GLU A 131 30.48 -52.77 23.85
C GLU A 131 30.85 -52.17 22.48
N PRO A 132 30.36 -52.74 21.36
CA PRO A 132 29.51 -53.93 21.27
C PRO A 132 30.26 -55.25 21.57
N LYS A 133 29.76 -56.06 22.50
CA LYS A 133 30.48 -57.26 22.99
C LYS A 133 30.32 -58.46 22.08
N GLY A 134 31.36 -59.30 22.01
CA GLY A 134 31.32 -60.60 21.34
C GLY A 134 31.09 -60.51 19.82
N ILE A 135 31.75 -59.57 19.16
CA ILE A 135 31.88 -59.50 17.70
C ILE A 135 33.10 -60.29 17.23
N PHE A 136 34.23 -60.16 17.94
CA PHE A 136 35.48 -60.86 17.63
C PHE A 136 35.82 -61.89 18.70
N ARG A 137 36.43 -63.00 18.26
CA ARG A 137 36.96 -64.05 19.14
C ARG A 137 38.33 -64.50 18.65
N ILE A 138 39.23 -64.79 19.58
CA ILE A 138 40.51 -65.42 19.26
C ILE A 138 40.53 -66.87 19.76
N ASN A 139 41.05 -67.78 18.96
CA ASN A 139 41.34 -69.13 19.41
C ASN A 139 42.59 -69.10 20.31
N GLU A 140 42.42 -69.43 21.59
CA GLU A 140 43.45 -69.35 22.62
C GLU A 140 44.73 -70.14 22.27
N ASN A 141 44.60 -71.22 21.49
CA ASN A 141 45.71 -72.10 21.14
C ASN A 141 46.36 -71.71 19.80
N THR A 142 45.56 -71.38 18.78
CA THR A 142 46.07 -71.16 17.43
C THR A 142 46.35 -69.69 17.09
N GLY A 143 45.80 -68.74 17.85
CA GLY A 143 45.89 -67.31 17.57
C GLY A 143 45.01 -66.84 16.41
N SER A 144 44.14 -67.71 15.88
CA SER A 144 43.20 -67.36 14.81
C SER A 144 42.09 -66.46 15.36
N VAL A 145 41.90 -65.30 14.72
CA VAL A 145 40.87 -64.32 15.03
C VAL A 145 39.69 -64.54 14.10
N SER A 146 38.49 -64.63 14.66
CA SER A 146 37.24 -64.85 13.94
C SER A 146 36.22 -63.76 14.26
N VAL A 147 35.40 -63.41 13.27
CA VAL A 147 34.24 -62.53 13.41
C VAL A 147 32.97 -63.37 13.53
N THR A 148 32.06 -63.02 14.43
CA THR A 148 30.90 -63.86 14.77
C THR A 148 29.58 -63.38 14.17
N ARG A 149 29.54 -62.19 13.58
CA ARG A 149 28.35 -61.58 12.97
C ARG A 149 28.76 -60.60 11.86
N THR A 150 27.80 -60.10 11.10
CA THR A 150 28.01 -59.02 10.12
C THR A 150 28.55 -57.77 10.81
N LEU A 151 29.43 -57.06 10.11
CA LEU A 151 29.89 -55.73 10.47
C LEU A 151 29.21 -54.72 9.55
N ASP A 152 29.13 -53.49 10.03
CA ASP A 152 28.60 -52.30 9.35
C ASP A 152 29.60 -51.18 9.68
N ARG A 153 30.19 -50.61 8.63
CA ARG A 153 31.25 -49.60 8.70
C ARG A 153 30.68 -48.25 9.11
N GLU A 154 29.49 -47.88 8.62
CA GLU A 154 28.79 -46.63 8.98
C GLU A 154 28.50 -46.59 10.48
N THR A 155 28.28 -47.75 11.10
CA THR A 155 28.15 -47.86 12.55
C THR A 155 29.52 -47.83 13.27
N ILE A 156 30.49 -48.68 12.89
CA ILE A 156 31.86 -48.69 13.44
C ILE A 156 32.90 -49.09 12.37
N ALA A 157 33.63 -48.10 11.85
CA ALA A 157 34.64 -48.29 10.81
C ALA A 157 35.95 -48.96 11.29
N THR A 158 36.31 -48.81 12.57
CA THR A 158 37.57 -49.37 13.10
C THR A 158 37.41 -49.85 14.53
N TYR A 159 37.90 -51.06 14.79
CA TYR A 159 37.99 -51.62 16.13
C TYR A 159 39.46 -51.67 16.57
N GLN A 160 39.74 -51.01 17.69
CA GLN A 160 41.04 -51.06 18.34
C GLN A 160 41.02 -52.16 19.40
N LEU A 161 41.62 -53.31 19.06
CA LEU A 161 41.72 -54.46 19.94
C LEU A 161 43.14 -54.57 20.52
N PHE A 162 43.29 -55.39 21.55
CA PHE A 162 44.57 -55.65 22.19
C PHE A 162 44.76 -57.15 22.36
N VAL A 163 45.90 -57.64 21.88
CA VAL A 163 46.29 -59.04 21.97
C VAL A 163 47.40 -59.20 23.00
N GLU A 164 47.25 -60.19 23.86
CA GLU A 164 48.26 -60.58 24.82
C GLU A 164 48.37 -62.10 24.90
N THR A 165 49.53 -62.61 25.32
CA THR A 165 49.72 -64.02 25.68
C THR A 165 49.72 -64.16 27.19
N THR A 166 49.09 -65.22 27.68
CA THR A 166 48.88 -65.47 29.11
C THR A 166 49.38 -66.85 29.49
N ASP A 167 49.81 -67.04 30.73
CA ASP A 167 50.14 -68.36 31.25
C ASP A 167 48.87 -69.17 31.59
N VAL A 168 49.04 -70.42 32.02
CA VAL A 168 47.94 -71.30 32.44
C VAL A 168 47.12 -70.75 33.62
N ASN A 169 47.67 -69.78 34.37
CA ASN A 169 47.02 -69.12 35.50
C ASN A 169 46.39 -67.76 35.11
N GLY A 170 46.42 -67.38 33.83
CA GLY A 170 45.84 -66.15 33.29
C GLY A 170 46.72 -64.90 33.47
N LYS A 171 47.96 -65.03 33.95
CA LYS A 171 48.92 -63.92 34.07
C LYS A 171 49.48 -63.57 32.69
N THR A 172 49.46 -62.30 32.34
CA THR A 172 50.05 -61.79 31.09
C THR A 172 51.55 -62.06 31.02
N LEU A 173 51.98 -62.75 29.99
CA LEU A 173 53.36 -63.07 29.66
C LEU A 173 53.94 -62.03 28.69
N GLU A 174 53.17 -61.68 27.66
CA GLU A 174 53.53 -60.64 26.69
C GLU A 174 52.29 -59.88 26.18
N GLY A 175 52.48 -58.61 25.84
CA GLY A 175 51.40 -57.69 25.46
C GLY A 175 51.02 -56.74 26.60
N PRO A 176 49.96 -55.93 26.44
CA PRO A 176 49.06 -55.88 25.29
C PRO A 176 49.70 -55.24 24.05
N VAL A 177 49.52 -55.86 22.88
CA VAL A 177 49.91 -55.30 21.57
C VAL A 177 48.64 -54.87 20.83
N PRO A 178 48.57 -53.64 20.29
CA PRO A 178 47.38 -53.17 19.58
C PRO A 178 47.19 -53.95 18.27
N LEU A 179 46.00 -54.49 18.09
CA LEU A 179 45.51 -55.12 16.86
C LEU A 179 44.41 -54.23 16.30
N GLU A 180 44.67 -53.62 15.15
CA GLU A 180 43.70 -52.82 14.44
C GLU A 180 42.87 -53.72 13.53
N VAL A 181 41.54 -53.61 13.64
CA VAL A 181 40.60 -54.23 12.71
C VAL A 181 39.88 -53.11 11.97
N ILE A 182 40.10 -53.04 10.66
CA ILE A 182 39.54 -52.03 9.77
C ILE A 182 38.41 -52.69 8.99
N VAL A 183 37.22 -52.11 9.05
CA VAL A 183 36.09 -52.54 8.25
C VAL A 183 36.22 -51.91 6.86
N ILE A 184 36.29 -52.73 5.82
CA ILE A 184 36.34 -52.26 4.44
C ILE A 184 34.92 -51.94 3.99
N ASP A 185 34.76 -50.72 3.50
CA ASP A 185 33.54 -50.15 2.94
C ASP A 185 32.96 -50.99 1.80
N GLN A 186 31.64 -51.11 1.75
CA GLN A 186 30.88 -51.60 0.61
C GLN A 186 29.90 -50.52 0.16
N ASN A 187 29.54 -50.52 -1.13
CA ASN A 187 28.52 -49.60 -1.62
C ASN A 187 27.12 -50.13 -1.26
N ASP A 188 26.65 -49.82 -0.05
CA ASP A 188 25.31 -50.18 0.42
C ASP A 188 24.44 -49.01 0.90
N ASN A 189 24.99 -47.78 0.90
CA ASN A 189 24.21 -46.58 1.10
C ASN A 189 24.01 -45.86 -0.23
N ARG A 190 22.77 -45.51 -0.55
CA ARG A 190 22.48 -44.70 -1.73
C ARG A 190 22.64 -43.21 -1.41
N PRO A 191 22.95 -42.37 -2.41
CA PRO A 191 23.01 -40.94 -2.23
C PRO A 191 21.67 -40.38 -1.77
N THR A 192 21.71 -39.41 -0.85
CA THR A 192 20.51 -38.76 -0.30
C THR A 192 20.61 -37.24 -0.37
N PHE A 193 19.54 -36.60 -0.83
CA PHE A 193 19.39 -35.15 -0.76
C PHE A 193 18.81 -34.74 0.60
N ARG A 194 19.09 -33.52 1.04
CA ARG A 194 18.47 -32.95 2.26
C ARG A 194 16.97 -32.76 2.07
N GLU A 195 16.23 -32.83 3.18
CA GLU A 195 14.79 -32.56 3.16
C GLU A 195 14.52 -31.06 2.94
N GLY A 196 13.72 -30.74 1.92
CA GLY A 196 13.22 -29.40 1.67
C GLY A 196 12.69 -29.25 0.24
N PRO A 197 11.91 -28.19 -0.04
CA PRO A 197 11.74 -27.77 -1.41
C PRO A 197 13.04 -27.11 -1.90
N TYR A 198 13.61 -27.61 -2.99
CA TYR A 198 14.77 -27.00 -3.64
C TYR A 198 14.29 -25.94 -4.63
N ILE A 199 14.18 -24.69 -4.16
CA ILE A 199 13.68 -23.58 -4.98
C ILE A 199 14.84 -22.65 -5.37
N GLY A 200 15.08 -22.52 -6.67
CA GLY A 200 16.02 -21.58 -7.26
C GLY A 200 15.28 -20.48 -8.01
N HIS A 201 15.91 -19.31 -8.16
CA HIS A 201 15.37 -18.18 -8.90
C HIS A 201 16.37 -17.76 -9.97
N VAL A 202 15.86 -17.40 -11.15
CA VAL A 202 16.67 -16.86 -12.25
C VAL A 202 15.88 -15.80 -12.99
N MET A 203 16.50 -14.65 -13.19
CA MET A 203 15.93 -13.59 -14.00
C MET A 203 15.82 -14.02 -15.45
N GLU A 204 14.71 -13.75 -16.11
CA GLU A 204 14.60 -13.98 -17.55
C GLU A 204 15.62 -13.16 -18.36
N GLY A 205 15.92 -13.61 -19.57
CA GLY A 205 16.97 -13.00 -20.38
C GLY A 205 18.37 -13.09 -19.75
N SER A 206 18.57 -13.92 -18.73
CA SER A 206 19.89 -14.13 -18.13
C SER A 206 20.88 -14.70 -19.14
N PRO A 207 22.15 -14.23 -19.16
CA PRO A 207 23.20 -14.78 -20.01
C PRO A 207 23.38 -16.29 -19.81
N THR A 208 23.81 -16.97 -20.86
CA THR A 208 24.22 -18.38 -20.78
C THR A 208 25.36 -18.55 -19.77
N GLY A 209 25.27 -19.57 -18.92
CA GLY A 209 26.22 -19.85 -17.83
C GLY A 209 25.87 -19.18 -16.51
N THR A 210 24.72 -18.51 -16.40
CA THR A 210 24.24 -17.94 -15.13
C THR A 210 23.94 -19.07 -14.15
N THR A 211 24.56 -19.03 -12.97
CA THR A 211 24.31 -20.00 -11.90
C THR A 211 23.00 -19.68 -11.19
N VAL A 212 22.10 -20.66 -11.13
CA VAL A 212 20.75 -20.55 -10.56
C VAL A 212 20.77 -20.99 -9.09
N MET A 213 21.24 -22.21 -8.84
CA MET A 213 21.36 -22.77 -7.50
C MET A 213 22.32 -23.96 -7.48
N ARG A 214 22.64 -24.49 -6.29
CA ARG A 214 23.48 -25.67 -6.12
C ARG A 214 22.74 -26.79 -5.40
N MET A 215 22.75 -27.97 -6.01
CA MET A 215 22.26 -29.21 -5.41
C MET A 215 23.38 -29.90 -4.64
N THR A 216 23.04 -30.53 -3.53
CA THR A 216 24.01 -31.29 -2.72
C THR A 216 23.34 -32.53 -2.16
N ALA A 217 23.85 -33.68 -2.58
CA ALA A 217 23.54 -34.99 -2.01
C ALA A 217 24.67 -35.45 -1.08
N PHE A 218 24.35 -36.41 -0.22
CA PHE A 218 25.22 -36.98 0.79
C PHE A 218 25.17 -38.49 0.66
N ASP A 219 26.34 -39.11 0.61
CA ASP A 219 26.49 -40.55 0.75
C ASP A 219 27.09 -40.88 2.12
N ALA A 220 26.66 -41.99 2.71
CA ALA A 220 27.14 -42.43 4.01
C ALA A 220 28.38 -43.32 3.92
N ASP A 221 28.65 -43.91 2.74
CA ASP A 221 29.81 -44.76 2.46
C ASP A 221 31.15 -43.99 2.62
N ASP A 222 32.30 -44.66 2.48
CA ASP A 222 33.61 -44.04 2.70
C ASP A 222 33.95 -42.97 1.64
N PRO A 223 34.09 -41.68 2.02
CA PRO A 223 34.41 -40.58 1.10
C PRO A 223 35.81 -40.68 0.47
N ALA A 224 36.68 -41.56 0.97
CA ALA A 224 37.98 -41.82 0.36
C ALA A 224 37.90 -42.80 -0.83
N THR A 225 36.74 -43.43 -1.06
CA THR A 225 36.51 -44.41 -2.12
C THR A 225 35.50 -43.90 -3.15
N ASP A 226 35.36 -44.64 -4.25
CA ASP A 226 34.35 -44.33 -5.26
C ASP A 226 32.92 -44.58 -4.76
N ASN A 227 32.74 -45.37 -3.69
CA ASN A 227 31.41 -45.70 -3.13
C ASN A 227 30.63 -44.45 -2.68
N ALA A 228 31.32 -43.40 -2.25
CA ALA A 228 30.71 -42.12 -1.90
C ALA A 228 31.02 -40.98 -2.90
N LEU A 229 31.68 -41.29 -4.04
CA LEU A 229 32.02 -40.30 -5.05
C LEU A 229 30.82 -40.03 -5.97
N LEU A 230 30.14 -38.92 -5.71
CA LEU A 230 28.88 -38.58 -6.39
C LEU A 230 29.08 -37.89 -7.75
N ARG A 231 28.18 -38.20 -8.68
CA ARG A 231 27.92 -37.45 -9.92
C ARG A 231 26.47 -37.03 -10.04
N TYR A 232 26.28 -35.78 -10.45
CA TYR A 232 24.95 -35.20 -10.63
C TYR A 232 24.51 -35.20 -12.10
N ASN A 233 23.22 -35.37 -12.34
CA ASN A 233 22.61 -35.27 -13.65
C ASN A 233 21.17 -34.71 -13.57
N ILE A 234 20.71 -34.07 -14.65
CA ILE A 234 19.29 -33.71 -14.81
C ILE A 234 18.61 -34.85 -15.57
N ARG A 235 17.74 -35.59 -14.89
CA ARG A 235 17.02 -36.73 -15.47
C ARG A 235 15.83 -36.29 -16.31
N GLN A 236 15.14 -35.23 -15.88
CA GLN A 236 13.96 -34.70 -16.54
C GLN A 236 13.81 -33.22 -16.26
N GLN A 237 13.35 -32.46 -17.26
CA GLN A 237 12.91 -31.07 -17.15
C GLN A 237 11.43 -30.98 -17.55
N THR A 238 10.64 -30.19 -16.84
CA THR A 238 9.26 -29.89 -17.18
C THR A 238 8.98 -28.40 -16.95
N PRO A 239 8.48 -27.65 -17.96
CA PRO A 239 8.20 -28.08 -19.33
C PRO A 239 9.46 -28.39 -20.17
N ASP A 240 9.27 -29.12 -21.27
CA ASP A 240 10.31 -29.44 -22.27
C ASP A 240 10.45 -28.37 -23.37
N LYS A 241 9.69 -27.28 -23.25
CA LYS A 241 9.69 -26.12 -24.14
C LYS A 241 10.23 -24.88 -23.41
N PRO A 242 10.83 -23.92 -24.13
CA PRO A 242 11.10 -23.94 -25.57
C PRO A 242 12.25 -24.87 -25.99
N SER A 243 13.03 -25.38 -25.03
CA SER A 243 14.07 -26.40 -25.22
C SER A 243 13.98 -27.45 -24.11
N PRO A 244 14.24 -28.74 -24.41
CA PRO A 244 14.30 -29.78 -23.38
C PRO A 244 15.51 -29.63 -22.44
N ASN A 245 16.49 -28.82 -22.85
CA ASN A 245 17.73 -28.56 -22.11
C ASN A 245 17.87 -27.05 -21.88
N MET A 246 17.07 -26.47 -20.97
CA MET A 246 17.22 -25.08 -20.55
C MET A 246 18.37 -24.91 -19.56
N PHE A 247 18.58 -25.94 -18.74
CA PHE A 247 19.56 -25.96 -17.66
C PHE A 247 20.55 -27.11 -17.81
N TYR A 248 21.72 -26.93 -17.20
CA TYR A 248 22.74 -27.94 -17.04
C TYR A 248 23.15 -27.99 -15.57
N ILE A 249 23.46 -29.19 -15.07
CA ILE A 249 24.04 -29.35 -13.74
C ILE A 249 25.50 -29.78 -13.89
N ASP A 250 26.40 -29.08 -13.20
CA ASP A 250 27.80 -29.50 -13.10
C ASP A 250 27.85 -30.87 -12.39
N PRO A 251 28.36 -31.92 -13.05
CA PRO A 251 28.31 -33.28 -12.53
C PRO A 251 29.18 -33.48 -11.29
N GLU A 252 30.13 -32.60 -11.00
CA GLU A 252 30.98 -32.70 -9.80
C GLU A 252 30.48 -31.77 -8.68
N LYS A 253 30.09 -30.53 -9.03
CA LYS A 253 29.75 -29.50 -8.04
C LYS A 253 28.27 -29.46 -7.68
N GLY A 254 27.40 -29.96 -8.55
CA GLY A 254 25.95 -29.85 -8.41
C GLY A 254 25.40 -28.46 -8.72
N ASP A 255 26.20 -27.57 -9.33
CA ASP A 255 25.77 -26.22 -9.71
C ASP A 255 24.86 -26.29 -10.94
N ILE A 256 23.63 -25.79 -10.82
CA ILE A 256 22.69 -25.67 -11.92
C ILE A 256 22.90 -24.32 -12.61
N VAL A 257 23.13 -24.34 -13.91
CA VAL A 257 23.39 -23.16 -14.73
C VAL A 257 22.48 -23.12 -15.96
N THR A 258 22.22 -21.93 -16.49
CA THR A 258 21.52 -21.75 -17.78
C THR A 258 22.41 -22.16 -18.95
N VAL A 259 21.87 -22.85 -19.96
CA VAL A 259 22.63 -23.25 -21.17
C VAL A 259 22.04 -22.75 -22.48
N VAL A 260 20.92 -22.06 -22.41
CA VAL A 260 20.25 -21.47 -23.57
C VAL A 260 20.62 -20.00 -23.75
N SER A 261 20.34 -19.47 -24.95
CA SER A 261 20.43 -18.04 -25.22
C SER A 261 19.45 -17.25 -24.34
N PRO A 262 19.79 -16.01 -23.94
CA PRO A 262 18.89 -15.11 -23.20
C PRO A 262 17.45 -15.08 -23.72
N ALA A 263 17.27 -14.98 -25.04
CA ALA A 263 15.96 -14.84 -25.67
C ALA A 263 15.05 -16.10 -25.60
N LEU A 264 15.58 -17.25 -25.14
CA LEU A 264 14.78 -18.46 -24.94
C LEU A 264 14.33 -18.62 -23.48
N LEU A 265 15.00 -17.95 -22.55
CA LEU A 265 14.59 -17.91 -21.15
C LEU A 265 13.69 -16.69 -20.98
N ASP A 266 12.44 -16.85 -21.41
CA ASP A 266 11.41 -15.80 -21.52
C ASP A 266 10.22 -16.27 -20.68
N ARG A 267 9.84 -15.45 -19.69
CA ARG A 267 8.79 -15.75 -18.72
C ARG A 267 7.42 -15.77 -19.39
N GLU A 268 7.14 -14.84 -20.30
CA GLU A 268 5.86 -14.67 -21.00
C GLU A 268 5.54 -15.84 -21.94
N THR A 269 6.54 -16.62 -22.34
CA THR A 269 6.31 -17.85 -23.13
C THR A 269 5.79 -19.03 -22.31
N LEU A 270 5.85 -18.96 -20.98
CA LEU A 270 5.47 -20.03 -20.07
C LEU A 270 4.07 -19.80 -19.49
N GLU A 271 3.24 -20.84 -19.49
CA GLU A 271 1.92 -20.78 -18.82
C GLU A 271 2.07 -20.70 -17.29
N ASN A 272 3.11 -21.34 -16.75
CA ASN A 272 3.54 -21.21 -15.36
C ASN A 272 5.02 -20.82 -15.38
N PRO A 273 5.44 -19.71 -14.75
CA PRO A 273 6.81 -19.18 -14.83
C PRO A 273 7.79 -19.99 -13.95
N LYS A 274 7.80 -21.31 -14.12
CA LYS A 274 8.68 -22.24 -13.40
C LYS A 274 9.08 -23.44 -14.25
N TYR A 275 10.26 -23.95 -13.95
CA TYR A 275 10.73 -25.25 -14.40
C TYR A 275 10.89 -26.20 -13.22
N GLU A 276 10.46 -27.45 -13.40
CA GLU A 276 10.70 -28.53 -12.45
C GLU A 276 11.74 -29.49 -13.04
N LEU A 277 12.84 -29.67 -12.33
CA LEU A 277 13.96 -30.53 -12.68
C LEU A 277 14.00 -31.72 -11.73
N ILE A 278 14.04 -32.93 -12.27
CA ILE A 278 14.35 -34.14 -11.50
C ILE A 278 15.86 -34.31 -11.54
N ILE A 279 16.50 -34.02 -10.42
CA ILE A 279 17.95 -34.14 -10.23
C ILE A 279 18.25 -35.53 -9.73
N GLU A 280 19.29 -36.13 -10.31
CA GLU A 280 19.82 -37.43 -9.96
C GLU A 280 21.22 -37.23 -9.38
N ALA A 281 21.52 -37.90 -8.26
CA ALA A 281 22.86 -38.08 -7.75
C ALA A 281 23.16 -39.58 -7.77
N GLN A 282 24.26 -39.96 -8.42
CA GLN A 282 24.70 -41.34 -8.55
C GLN A 282 26.11 -41.49 -7.96
N ASP A 283 26.30 -42.48 -7.10
CA ASP A 283 27.63 -42.80 -6.56
C ASP A 283 28.52 -43.54 -7.58
N MET A 284 29.66 -44.09 -7.14
CA MET A 284 30.61 -44.80 -7.99
C MET A 284 31.08 -43.97 -9.19
N ALA A 285 31.25 -42.67 -8.96
CA ALA A 285 31.57 -41.69 -9.99
C ALA A 285 30.60 -41.69 -11.20
N GLY A 286 29.33 -42.08 -10.99
CA GLY A 286 28.30 -42.15 -12.01
C GLY A 286 28.40 -43.36 -12.94
N LEU A 287 29.04 -44.45 -12.49
CA LEU A 287 29.09 -45.71 -13.22
C LEU A 287 27.77 -46.49 -13.09
N ASP A 288 27.45 -47.35 -14.05
CA ASP A 288 26.22 -48.16 -14.08
C ASP A 288 26.00 -49.07 -12.84
N VAL A 289 27.06 -49.33 -12.07
CA VAL A 289 27.04 -50.10 -10.83
C VAL A 289 26.62 -49.28 -9.62
N GLY A 290 26.59 -47.95 -9.73
CA GLY A 290 26.32 -47.05 -8.62
C GLY A 290 24.84 -46.91 -8.27
N LEU A 291 24.54 -46.62 -7.02
CA LEU A 291 23.19 -46.39 -6.52
C LEU A 291 22.77 -44.94 -6.77
N ILE A 292 21.46 -44.74 -6.83
CA ILE A 292 20.87 -43.47 -7.27
C ILE A 292 19.98 -42.90 -6.17
N GLY A 293 20.19 -41.61 -5.87
CA GLY A 293 19.27 -40.74 -5.16
C GLY A 293 18.65 -39.71 -6.10
N THR A 294 17.40 -39.30 -5.87
CA THR A 294 16.75 -38.26 -6.67
C THR A 294 16.13 -37.17 -5.79
N ALA A 295 16.05 -35.95 -6.34
CA ALA A 295 15.35 -34.82 -5.73
C ALA A 295 14.72 -33.93 -6.81
N THR A 296 13.65 -33.22 -6.45
CA THR A 296 12.99 -32.27 -7.35
C THR A 296 13.45 -30.85 -7.03
N ALA A 297 13.96 -30.18 -8.05
CA ALA A 297 14.39 -28.79 -8.06
C ALA A 297 13.38 -27.94 -8.82
N THR A 298 12.82 -26.91 -8.19
CA THR A 298 11.90 -25.95 -8.82
C THR A 298 12.64 -24.66 -9.08
N ILE A 299 12.76 -24.27 -10.35
CA ILE A 299 13.37 -23.00 -10.76
C ILE A 299 12.24 -22.04 -11.11
N MET A 300 12.13 -20.96 -10.36
CA MET A 300 11.23 -19.84 -10.64
C MET A 300 11.93 -18.88 -11.61
N ILE A 301 11.20 -18.43 -12.64
CA ILE A 301 11.67 -17.41 -13.57
C ILE A 301 11.18 -16.06 -13.07
N ASP A 302 12.11 -15.20 -12.66
CA ASP A 302 11.80 -13.86 -12.22
C ASP A 302 11.62 -12.94 -13.44
N ASP A 303 10.64 -12.05 -13.31
CA ASP A 303 10.15 -11.10 -14.32
C ASP A 303 11.09 -9.91 -14.53
N LYS A 304 11.19 -9.45 -15.77
CA LYS A 304 11.94 -8.27 -16.18
C LYS A 304 11.06 -7.43 -17.11
N ASN A 305 11.08 -6.11 -16.94
CA ASN A 305 10.28 -5.20 -17.76
C ASN A 305 10.74 -5.12 -19.22
N ASP A 306 10.42 -6.13 -20.03
CA ASP A 306 10.74 -6.22 -21.45
C ASP A 306 9.51 -6.09 -22.38
N HIS A 307 8.31 -5.97 -21.80
CA HIS A 307 7.11 -5.57 -22.51
C HIS A 307 6.65 -4.17 -22.09
N SER A 308 6.47 -3.29 -23.09
CA SER A 308 5.85 -1.99 -22.84
C SER A 308 4.32 -2.09 -22.86
N PRO A 309 3.62 -1.24 -22.07
CA PRO A 309 2.18 -1.22 -21.96
C PRO A 309 1.61 -0.57 -23.21
N LYS A 310 0.53 -1.18 -23.73
CA LYS A 310 -0.09 -0.79 -25.00
C LYS A 310 -1.56 -0.56 -24.79
N PHE A 311 -2.08 0.57 -25.22
CA PHE A 311 -3.52 0.77 -25.23
C PHE A 311 -4.19 -0.23 -26.18
N THR A 312 -5.31 -0.81 -25.73
CA THR A 312 -6.11 -1.73 -26.55
C THR A 312 -6.71 -1.02 -27.77
N LYS A 313 -6.89 0.30 -27.68
CA LYS A 313 -7.44 1.19 -28.71
C LYS A 313 -6.55 2.42 -28.86
N LYS A 314 -6.42 2.93 -30.08
CA LYS A 314 -5.70 4.19 -30.36
C LYS A 314 -6.51 5.42 -29.98
N GLU A 315 -7.84 5.29 -29.98
CA GLU A 315 -8.78 6.37 -29.73
C GLU A 315 -9.85 5.90 -28.73
N PHE A 316 -10.12 6.73 -27.74
CA PHE A 316 -11.19 6.55 -26.76
C PHE A 316 -12.18 7.71 -26.88
N GLN A 317 -13.44 7.44 -26.58
CA GLN A 317 -14.50 8.44 -26.58
C GLN A 317 -15.14 8.47 -25.20
N ALA A 318 -15.39 9.68 -24.70
CA ALA A 318 -16.06 9.92 -23.43
C ALA A 318 -17.09 11.04 -23.59
N THR A 319 -18.18 10.93 -22.85
CA THR A 319 -19.21 11.96 -22.77
C THR A 319 -19.38 12.37 -21.33
N VAL A 320 -19.48 13.67 -21.07
CA VAL A 320 -19.66 14.22 -19.73
C VAL A 320 -20.66 15.37 -19.81
N GLU A 321 -21.62 15.40 -18.89
CA GLU A 321 -22.50 16.55 -18.73
C GLU A 321 -21.67 17.72 -18.18
N GLU A 322 -21.94 18.94 -18.63
CA GLU A 322 -21.26 20.09 -18.07
C GLU A 322 -21.56 20.27 -16.57
N GLY A 323 -20.66 20.95 -15.86
CA GLY A 323 -20.72 21.04 -14.40
C GLY A 323 -20.43 19.72 -13.65
N ALA A 324 -20.50 18.55 -14.29
CA ALA A 324 -20.23 17.27 -13.65
C ALA A 324 -18.73 17.04 -13.39
N VAL A 325 -18.43 16.37 -12.27
CA VAL A 325 -17.07 15.98 -11.87
C VAL A 325 -17.01 14.49 -11.57
N GLY A 326 -15.84 13.88 -11.73
CA GLY A 326 -15.61 12.45 -11.51
C GLY A 326 -15.06 11.72 -12.71
N VAL A 327 -15.05 10.37 -12.65
CA VAL A 327 -14.47 9.50 -13.67
C VAL A 327 -15.39 9.43 -14.89
N ILE A 328 -14.84 9.73 -16.07
CA ILE A 328 -15.60 9.80 -17.33
C ILE A 328 -15.31 8.62 -18.27
N VAL A 329 -14.11 8.04 -18.21
CA VAL A 329 -13.75 6.87 -19.01
C VAL A 329 -12.57 6.12 -18.39
N ASN A 330 -12.59 4.80 -18.51
CA ASN A 330 -11.45 3.94 -18.16
C ASN A 330 -10.68 3.59 -19.43
N LEU A 331 -9.38 3.85 -19.42
CA LEU A 331 -8.46 3.53 -20.51
C LEU A 331 -7.81 2.18 -20.25
N THR A 332 -8.17 1.20 -21.07
CA THR A 332 -7.65 -0.16 -20.96
C THR A 332 -6.31 -0.29 -21.67
N VAL A 333 -5.35 -0.93 -20.99
CA VAL A 333 -4.02 -1.26 -21.52
C VAL A 333 -3.76 -2.75 -21.41
N GLU A 334 -2.89 -3.26 -22.27
CA GLU A 334 -2.36 -4.60 -22.24
C GLU A 334 -0.85 -4.52 -22.00
N ASP A 335 -0.40 -5.25 -20.99
CA ASP A 335 1.00 -5.48 -20.67
C ASP A 335 1.16 -6.97 -20.34
N LYS A 336 2.26 -7.57 -20.78
CA LYS A 336 2.49 -9.03 -20.67
C LYS A 336 3.36 -9.41 -19.48
N ASP A 337 4.04 -8.44 -18.87
CA ASP A 337 4.90 -8.67 -17.70
C ASP A 337 4.09 -9.16 -16.49
N ASP A 338 4.76 -9.51 -15.39
CA ASP A 338 4.13 -10.06 -14.18
C ASP A 338 3.17 -9.04 -13.52
N PRO A 339 1.86 -9.36 -13.38
CA PRO A 339 0.89 -8.45 -12.76
C PRO A 339 1.18 -8.01 -11.32
N THR A 340 2.10 -8.68 -10.64
CA THR A 340 2.49 -8.36 -9.27
C THR A 340 3.62 -7.33 -9.17
N THR A 341 4.36 -7.09 -10.26
CA THR A 341 5.55 -6.24 -10.31
C THR A 341 5.24 -4.81 -10.77
N GLY A 342 6.21 -3.90 -10.63
CA GLY A 342 6.14 -2.55 -11.20
C GLY A 342 6.40 -2.55 -12.72
N ALA A 343 6.85 -3.67 -13.27
CA ALA A 343 6.97 -3.89 -14.71
C ALA A 343 5.59 -3.89 -15.36
N TRP A 344 4.58 -4.56 -14.79
CA TRP A 344 3.23 -4.55 -15.36
C TRP A 344 2.38 -3.31 -14.98
N ARG A 345 2.62 -2.71 -13.81
CA ARG A 345 1.82 -1.57 -13.32
C ARG A 345 1.99 -0.35 -14.22
N ALA A 346 0.87 0.15 -14.73
CA ALA A 346 0.80 1.27 -15.65
C ALA A 346 0.82 2.61 -14.90
N ALA A 347 1.57 3.56 -15.44
CA ALA A 347 1.65 4.95 -15.02
C ALA A 347 1.16 5.84 -16.17
N TYR A 348 0.01 6.49 -15.98
CA TYR A 348 -0.61 7.33 -16.99
C TYR A 348 -0.21 8.80 -16.85
N THR A 349 0.03 9.47 -17.98
CA THR A 349 0.30 10.90 -18.01
C THR A 349 -0.45 11.59 -19.15
N ILE A 350 -1.05 12.74 -18.86
CA ILE A 350 -1.67 13.59 -19.88
C ILE A 350 -0.58 14.48 -20.47
N ILE A 351 -0.15 14.19 -21.70
CA ILE A 351 0.97 14.88 -22.35
C ILE A 351 0.51 16.06 -23.23
N ASN A 352 -0.77 16.11 -23.62
CA ASN A 352 -1.34 17.25 -24.35
C ASN A 352 -2.87 17.36 -24.12
N GLY A 353 -3.43 18.55 -24.38
CA GLY A 353 -4.89 18.79 -24.38
C GLY A 353 -5.49 19.29 -23.06
N ASN A 354 -4.68 19.46 -22.00
CA ASN A 354 -5.16 19.85 -20.67
C ASN A 354 -4.49 21.13 -20.10
N PRO A 355 -4.55 22.28 -20.81
CA PRO A 355 -3.90 23.51 -20.34
C PRO A 355 -4.54 24.09 -19.06
N GLY A 356 -5.84 23.88 -18.87
CA GLY A 356 -6.60 24.37 -17.70
C GLY A 356 -6.50 23.48 -16.46
N GLN A 357 -5.85 22.32 -16.56
CA GLN A 357 -5.84 21.28 -15.52
C GLN A 357 -7.27 20.91 -15.06
N SER A 358 -8.18 20.76 -16.02
CA SER A 358 -9.57 20.34 -15.76
C SER A 358 -9.69 18.81 -15.70
N PHE A 359 -8.71 18.10 -16.25
CA PHE A 359 -8.65 16.63 -16.28
C PHE A 359 -7.51 16.10 -15.42
N GLU A 360 -7.74 14.93 -14.82
CA GLU A 360 -6.74 14.17 -14.08
C GLU A 360 -6.89 12.68 -14.41
N ILE A 361 -5.77 11.94 -14.43
CA ILE A 361 -5.77 10.50 -14.68
C ILE A 361 -5.03 9.77 -13.58
N HIS A 362 -5.63 8.70 -13.09
CA HIS A 362 -5.06 7.82 -12.07
C HIS A 362 -5.13 6.36 -12.53
N THR A 363 -4.15 5.56 -12.12
CA THR A 363 -4.17 4.12 -12.35
C THR A 363 -5.09 3.44 -11.36
N ASN A 364 -5.99 2.60 -11.85
CA ASN A 364 -6.77 1.71 -10.99
C ASN A 364 -5.86 0.57 -10.49
N PRO A 365 -5.63 0.42 -9.17
CA PRO A 365 -4.70 -0.58 -8.65
C PRO A 365 -5.18 -2.04 -8.81
N GLN A 366 -6.48 -2.26 -9.10
CA GLN A 366 -7.03 -3.61 -9.28
C GLN A 366 -7.06 -4.06 -10.73
N THR A 367 -7.36 -3.14 -11.66
CA THR A 367 -7.55 -3.46 -13.08
C THR A 367 -6.43 -2.95 -13.96
N ASN A 368 -5.52 -2.12 -13.44
CA ASN A 368 -4.47 -1.43 -14.18
C ASN A 368 -4.99 -0.51 -15.29
N GLU A 369 -6.26 -0.12 -15.22
CA GLU A 369 -6.89 0.81 -16.15
C GLU A 369 -6.61 2.26 -15.76
N GLY A 370 -6.49 3.14 -16.75
CA GLY A 370 -6.36 4.58 -16.54
C GLY A 370 -7.73 5.22 -16.34
N MET A 371 -8.05 5.60 -15.11
CA MET A 371 -9.28 6.30 -14.75
C MET A 371 -9.13 7.79 -15.08
N LEU A 372 -9.62 8.20 -16.24
CA LEU A 372 -9.65 9.61 -16.63
C LEU A 372 -10.84 10.30 -15.96
N SER A 373 -10.58 11.41 -15.28
CA SER A 373 -11.55 12.13 -14.47
C SER A 373 -11.56 13.63 -14.76
N VAL A 374 -12.72 14.23 -14.56
CA VAL A 374 -12.93 15.68 -14.56
C VAL A 374 -12.84 16.18 -13.12
N VAL A 375 -11.88 17.08 -12.86
CA VAL A 375 -11.61 17.66 -11.54
C VAL A 375 -12.06 19.12 -11.42
N LYS A 376 -12.24 19.80 -12.55
CA LYS A 376 -12.87 21.13 -12.62
C LYS A 376 -14.07 21.05 -13.55
N PRO A 377 -15.22 21.62 -13.17
CA PRO A 377 -16.41 21.60 -14.02
C PRO A 377 -16.09 22.19 -15.39
N LEU A 378 -16.55 21.50 -16.43
CA LEU A 378 -16.49 21.97 -17.81
C LEU A 378 -17.73 22.82 -18.09
N ASP A 379 -17.61 23.68 -19.09
CA ASP A 379 -18.61 24.65 -19.54
C ASP A 379 -18.74 24.44 -21.05
N TYR A 380 -19.95 24.10 -21.49
CA TYR A 380 -20.25 23.74 -22.87
C TYR A 380 -20.12 24.94 -23.82
N GLU A 381 -20.62 26.10 -23.40
CA GLU A 381 -20.63 27.38 -24.11
C GLU A 381 -19.21 27.85 -24.46
N ILE A 382 -18.24 27.53 -23.59
CA ILE A 382 -16.82 27.79 -23.84
C ILE A 382 -16.23 26.74 -24.79
N SER A 383 -16.42 25.44 -24.50
CA SER A 383 -15.83 24.37 -25.31
C SER A 383 -16.58 23.04 -25.21
N ALA A 384 -17.37 22.73 -26.23
CA ALA A 384 -18.07 21.45 -26.35
C ALA A 384 -17.16 20.23 -26.59
N PHE A 385 -15.91 20.43 -27.03
CA PHE A 385 -15.01 19.33 -27.43
C PHE A 385 -13.61 19.49 -26.86
N HIS A 386 -13.17 18.47 -26.12
CA HIS A 386 -11.78 18.37 -25.67
C HIS A 386 -11.11 17.16 -26.31
N THR A 387 -9.83 17.32 -26.66
CA THR A 387 -8.99 16.23 -27.17
C THR A 387 -7.74 16.14 -26.33
N LEU A 388 -7.59 15.02 -25.62
CA LEU A 388 -6.44 14.75 -24.76
C LEU A 388 -5.52 13.74 -25.44
N LEU A 389 -4.21 13.95 -25.31
CA LEU A 389 -3.21 12.95 -25.67
C LEU A 389 -2.62 12.37 -24.39
N ILE A 390 -2.75 11.07 -24.23
CA ILE A 390 -2.37 10.35 -23.02
C ILE A 390 -1.27 9.37 -23.36
N LYS A 391 -0.24 9.33 -22.51
CA LYS A 391 0.87 8.40 -22.58
C LYS A 391 0.78 7.43 -21.40
N VAL A 392 1.09 6.17 -21.64
CA VAL A 392 1.26 5.15 -20.61
C VAL A 392 2.70 4.68 -20.59
N GLU A 393 3.24 4.52 -19.38
CA GLU A 393 4.55 3.95 -19.08
C GLU A 393 4.40 2.92 -17.97
N ASN A 394 5.43 2.14 -17.68
CA ASN A 394 5.46 1.28 -16.50
C ASN A 394 5.98 2.08 -15.29
N GLU A 395 5.73 1.59 -14.07
CA GLU A 395 6.36 2.14 -12.86
C GLU A 395 7.87 1.88 -12.87
N ASP A 396 8.28 0.66 -13.26
CA ASP A 396 9.67 0.27 -13.38
C ASP A 396 10.25 0.63 -14.75
N PRO A 397 11.55 0.97 -14.85
CA PRO A 397 12.16 1.32 -16.12
C PRO A 397 12.25 0.11 -17.06
N LEU A 398 11.89 0.32 -18.32
CA LEU A 398 12.09 -0.66 -19.39
C LEU A 398 13.56 -1.06 -19.53
N VAL A 399 13.78 -2.29 -20.00
CA VAL A 399 15.11 -2.75 -20.39
C VAL A 399 15.67 -1.91 -21.56
N PRO A 400 17.00 -1.71 -21.65
CA PRO A 400 17.61 -0.80 -22.63
C PRO A 400 17.28 -1.09 -24.10
N ASP A 401 16.99 -2.35 -24.43
CA ASP A 401 16.70 -2.80 -25.79
C ASP A 401 15.23 -2.60 -26.21
N VAL A 402 14.37 -2.17 -25.28
CA VAL A 402 12.93 -1.96 -25.49
C VAL A 402 12.61 -0.48 -25.31
N SER A 403 11.68 0.02 -26.13
CA SER A 403 11.24 1.42 -26.06
C SER A 403 9.72 1.51 -26.17
N TYR A 404 9.17 2.56 -25.56
CA TYR A 404 7.75 2.89 -25.69
C TYR A 404 7.42 3.21 -27.15
N GLY A 405 6.53 2.41 -27.73
CA GLY A 405 6.07 2.59 -29.11
C GLY A 405 4.92 3.60 -29.22
N PRO A 406 4.41 3.83 -30.45
CA PRO A 406 3.25 4.69 -30.67
C PRO A 406 1.95 4.13 -30.03
N SER A 407 1.90 2.83 -29.74
CA SER A 407 0.80 2.18 -29.01
C SER A 407 0.77 2.51 -27.52
N SER A 408 1.84 3.09 -26.97
CA SER A 408 1.89 3.60 -25.59
C SER A 408 1.33 5.02 -25.50
N THR A 409 0.79 5.55 -26.60
CA THR A 409 0.03 6.80 -26.62
C THR A 409 -1.35 6.57 -27.22
N ALA A 410 -2.38 7.19 -26.63
CA ALA A 410 -3.74 7.16 -27.14
C ALA A 410 -4.39 8.54 -27.04
N THR A 411 -5.33 8.80 -27.95
CA THR A 411 -6.10 10.04 -27.99
C THR A 411 -7.47 9.80 -27.35
N VAL A 412 -7.92 10.72 -26.49
CA VAL A 412 -9.26 10.69 -25.91
C VAL A 412 -10.05 11.88 -26.43
N HIS A 413 -11.17 11.60 -27.09
CA HIS A 413 -12.13 12.59 -27.54
C HIS A 413 -13.25 12.69 -26.52
N ILE A 414 -13.40 13.87 -25.93
CA ILE A 414 -14.38 14.14 -24.89
C ILE A 414 -15.41 15.09 -25.48
N THR A 415 -16.66 14.68 -25.44
CA THR A 415 -17.81 15.51 -25.82
C THR A 415 -18.52 15.96 -24.57
N VAL A 416 -18.58 17.28 -24.37
CA VAL A 416 -19.37 17.89 -23.31
C VAL A 416 -20.83 17.92 -23.79
N LEU A 417 -21.73 17.45 -22.95
CA LEU A 417 -23.17 17.52 -23.19
C LEU A 417 -23.70 18.78 -22.52
N ASP A 418 -24.34 19.62 -23.34
CA ASP A 418 -25.09 20.81 -22.95
C ASP A 418 -26.21 20.43 -21.97
N VAL A 419 -26.23 21.11 -20.82
CA VAL A 419 -27.26 21.04 -19.79
C VAL A 419 -27.81 22.44 -19.56
N ASN A 420 -29.12 22.57 -19.75
CA ASN A 420 -29.85 23.82 -19.58
C ASN A 420 -29.46 24.61 -18.31
N GLU A 421 -28.84 25.76 -18.48
CA GLU A 421 -28.45 26.67 -17.40
C GLU A 421 -29.50 27.76 -17.15
N GLY A 422 -29.51 28.31 -15.93
CA GLY A 422 -30.47 29.36 -15.58
C GLY A 422 -30.09 30.73 -16.15
N PRO A 423 -31.06 31.57 -16.57
CA PRO A 423 -30.76 32.91 -17.06
C PRO A 423 -30.04 33.78 -16.02
N VAL A 424 -29.02 34.53 -16.43
CA VAL A 424 -28.22 35.37 -15.53
C VAL A 424 -28.61 36.85 -15.68
N PHE A 425 -28.94 37.50 -14.56
CA PHE A 425 -29.21 38.95 -14.54
C PHE A 425 -27.92 39.76 -14.71
N TYR A 426 -27.96 40.82 -15.51
CA TYR A 426 -26.83 41.75 -15.65
C TYR A 426 -27.29 43.21 -15.71
N PRO A 427 -26.81 44.08 -14.80
CA PRO A 427 -25.94 43.79 -13.65
C PRO A 427 -26.69 43.10 -12.50
N ASP A 428 -26.00 42.35 -11.64
CA ASP A 428 -26.51 41.84 -10.35
C ASP A 428 -25.51 42.20 -9.23
N PRO A 429 -25.91 42.96 -8.19
CA PRO A 429 -27.23 43.51 -7.94
C PRO A 429 -27.60 44.67 -8.87
N MET A 430 -28.88 44.76 -9.22
CA MET A 430 -29.49 45.89 -9.92
C MET A 430 -29.74 47.02 -8.93
N MET A 431 -29.36 48.25 -9.28
CA MET A 431 -29.51 49.41 -8.40
C MET A 431 -30.30 50.53 -9.07
N VAL A 432 -31.22 51.13 -8.33
CA VAL A 432 -31.98 52.30 -8.79
C VAL A 432 -32.24 53.26 -7.63
N THR A 433 -32.23 54.55 -7.92
CA THR A 433 -32.57 55.60 -6.95
C THR A 433 -33.85 56.30 -7.39
N ARG A 434 -34.84 56.40 -6.50
CA ARG A 434 -36.13 57.06 -6.75
C ARG A 434 -36.62 57.78 -5.50
N GLN A 435 -37.40 58.83 -5.70
CA GLN A 435 -38.13 59.47 -4.60
C GLN A 435 -39.29 58.59 -4.16
N GLU A 436 -39.61 58.58 -2.87
CA GLU A 436 -40.67 57.75 -2.30
C GLU A 436 -42.09 58.17 -2.77
N ASN A 437 -42.28 59.46 -3.07
CA ASN A 437 -43.53 60.01 -3.59
C ASN A 437 -43.82 59.70 -5.07
N ILE A 438 -43.10 58.74 -5.66
CA ILE A 438 -43.32 58.31 -7.04
C ILE A 438 -44.77 57.83 -7.22
N SER A 439 -45.42 58.23 -8.31
CA SER A 439 -46.80 57.80 -8.59
C SER A 439 -46.89 56.29 -8.77
N VAL A 440 -47.94 55.69 -8.23
CA VAL A 440 -48.26 54.27 -8.48
C VAL A 440 -48.42 54.04 -9.99
N GLY A 441 -47.83 52.96 -10.50
CA GLY A 441 -47.77 52.61 -11.92
C GLY A 441 -46.59 53.24 -12.66
N SER A 442 -45.65 53.89 -11.96
CA SER A 442 -44.42 54.40 -12.58
C SER A 442 -43.40 53.29 -12.77
N VAL A 443 -42.71 53.33 -13.91
CA VAL A 443 -41.62 52.41 -14.27
C VAL A 443 -40.36 52.76 -13.45
N LEU A 444 -39.84 51.79 -12.70
CA LEU A 444 -38.59 51.94 -11.96
C LEU A 444 -37.39 51.71 -12.88
N LEU A 445 -37.32 50.52 -13.47
CA LEU A 445 -36.28 50.11 -14.41
C LEU A 445 -36.74 48.90 -15.23
N THR A 446 -36.01 48.61 -16.31
CA THR A 446 -36.18 47.38 -17.10
C THR A 446 -35.03 46.44 -16.77
N VAL A 447 -35.34 45.27 -16.23
CA VAL A 447 -34.33 44.24 -15.95
C VAL A 447 -33.96 43.53 -17.25
N ASN A 448 -32.70 43.09 -17.35
CA ASN A 448 -32.24 42.24 -18.43
C ASN A 448 -31.55 41.02 -17.85
N ALA A 449 -32.04 39.84 -18.21
CA ALA A 449 -31.36 38.58 -17.98
C ALA A 449 -30.99 37.98 -19.34
N THR A 450 -29.84 37.32 -19.39
CA THR A 450 -29.34 36.60 -20.56
C THR A 450 -29.16 35.15 -20.21
N ASP A 451 -29.64 34.27 -21.06
CA ASP A 451 -29.46 32.83 -20.94
C ASP A 451 -28.06 32.44 -21.47
N PRO A 452 -27.25 31.71 -20.69
CA PRO A 452 -25.97 31.18 -21.17
C PRO A 452 -26.11 30.25 -22.37
N ASP A 453 -27.22 29.48 -22.46
CA ASP A 453 -27.45 28.41 -23.44
C ASP A 453 -27.58 28.98 -24.87
N SER A 454 -26.46 29.30 -25.51
CA SER A 454 -26.45 30.09 -26.74
C SER A 454 -26.99 29.35 -27.96
N LEU A 455 -26.95 28.01 -27.96
CA LEU A 455 -27.44 27.16 -29.05
C LEU A 455 -28.92 26.81 -28.91
N GLN A 456 -29.51 27.02 -27.73
CA GLN A 456 -30.93 26.82 -27.48
C GLN A 456 -31.61 28.18 -27.48
N HIS A 457 -32.44 28.47 -28.48
CA HIS A 457 -33.19 29.72 -28.51
C HIS A 457 -34.31 29.71 -27.45
N GLN A 458 -33.93 29.97 -26.21
CA GLN A 458 -34.79 29.96 -25.04
C GLN A 458 -35.49 31.31 -24.87
N THR A 459 -36.73 31.27 -24.38
CA THR A 459 -37.46 32.49 -24.00
C THR A 459 -37.46 32.66 -22.50
N ILE A 460 -37.00 33.83 -22.04
CA ILE A 460 -36.93 34.17 -20.62
C ILE A 460 -38.25 34.81 -20.19
N ARG A 461 -38.81 34.33 -19.06
CA ARG A 461 -39.96 34.93 -18.37
C ARG A 461 -39.58 35.44 -17.00
N TYR A 462 -39.99 36.67 -16.71
CA TYR A 462 -39.70 37.31 -15.43
C TYR A 462 -40.84 37.14 -14.42
N SER A 463 -40.50 36.99 -13.13
CA SER A 463 -41.49 36.97 -12.04
C SER A 463 -40.93 37.54 -10.74
N VAL A 464 -41.81 38.00 -9.85
CA VAL A 464 -41.40 38.46 -8.51
C VAL A 464 -41.19 37.23 -7.63
N TYR A 465 -40.02 37.10 -7.01
CA TYR A 465 -39.73 36.05 -6.03
C TYR A 465 -40.08 36.49 -4.62
N LYS A 466 -39.50 37.61 -4.20
CA LYS A 466 -39.61 38.13 -2.84
C LYS A 466 -39.69 39.65 -2.85
N ASP A 467 -40.85 40.15 -2.43
CA ASP A 467 -41.15 41.58 -2.30
C ASP A 467 -41.85 41.79 -0.95
N PRO A 468 -41.11 42.07 0.15
CA PRO A 468 -41.64 42.05 1.52
C PRO A 468 -42.85 42.95 1.75
N ALA A 469 -42.91 44.10 1.08
CA ALA A 469 -43.97 45.09 1.20
C ALA A 469 -45.01 45.04 0.06
N GLY A 470 -44.79 44.22 -0.98
CA GLY A 470 -45.71 44.07 -2.10
C GLY A 470 -45.84 45.32 -2.98
N TRP A 471 -44.78 46.13 -3.06
CA TRP A 471 -44.76 47.42 -3.77
C TRP A 471 -44.44 47.32 -5.25
N LEU A 472 -43.99 46.16 -5.72
CA LEU A 472 -43.42 45.98 -7.04
C LEU A 472 -44.18 44.94 -7.85
N SER A 473 -44.27 45.20 -9.15
CA SER A 473 -44.65 44.20 -10.14
C SER A 473 -43.62 44.17 -11.26
N ILE A 474 -43.49 43.02 -11.92
CA ILE A 474 -42.62 42.88 -13.09
C ILE A 474 -43.43 42.35 -14.26
N ASN A 475 -43.23 42.94 -15.43
CA ASN A 475 -43.81 42.44 -16.66
C ASN A 475 -43.07 41.15 -17.10
N PRO A 476 -43.80 40.04 -17.29
CA PRO A 476 -43.19 38.74 -17.52
C PRO A 476 -42.49 38.60 -18.88
N ILE A 477 -42.70 39.52 -19.84
CA ILE A 477 -42.15 39.42 -21.21
C ILE A 477 -40.96 40.35 -21.41
N ASN A 478 -41.07 41.62 -21.00
CA ASN A 478 -40.04 42.63 -21.28
C ASN A 478 -39.22 43.04 -20.04
N GLY A 479 -39.52 42.49 -18.86
CA GLY A 479 -38.78 42.78 -17.64
C GLY A 479 -38.96 44.19 -17.07
N THR A 480 -39.99 44.95 -17.47
CA THR A 480 -40.25 46.27 -16.85
C THR A 480 -40.77 46.09 -15.43
N VAL A 481 -40.12 46.74 -14.46
CA VAL A 481 -40.51 46.75 -13.05
C VAL A 481 -41.28 48.02 -12.75
N ASP A 482 -42.54 47.87 -12.35
CA ASP A 482 -43.48 48.95 -12.09
C ASP A 482 -43.92 48.95 -10.61
N THR A 483 -44.24 50.14 -10.10
CA THR A 483 -44.77 50.32 -8.74
C THR A 483 -46.25 49.96 -8.65
N THR A 484 -46.64 49.07 -7.74
CA THR A 484 -48.04 48.69 -7.45
C THR A 484 -48.63 49.43 -6.25
N ALA A 485 -47.77 49.93 -5.37
CA ALA A 485 -48.13 50.72 -4.20
C ALA A 485 -47.16 51.91 -4.05
N VAL A 486 -47.51 52.82 -3.15
CA VAL A 486 -46.65 53.95 -2.78
C VAL A 486 -45.41 53.41 -2.06
N LEU A 487 -44.23 53.87 -2.47
CA LEU A 487 -42.97 53.56 -1.80
C LEU A 487 -42.88 54.47 -0.57
N ASP A 488 -42.49 53.92 0.56
CA ASP A 488 -42.42 54.64 1.85
C ASP A 488 -41.05 54.35 2.48
N ARG A 489 -40.20 55.35 2.62
CA ARG A 489 -38.83 55.19 3.14
C ARG A 489 -38.83 54.89 4.64
N GLU A 490 -39.80 55.37 5.39
CA GLU A 490 -39.96 55.19 6.84
C GLU A 490 -40.60 53.84 7.19
N SER A 491 -41.02 53.08 6.18
CA SER A 491 -41.54 51.72 6.31
C SER A 491 -40.55 50.78 7.01
N PRO A 492 -41.05 49.84 7.84
CA PRO A 492 -40.19 48.85 8.52
C PRO A 492 -39.47 47.88 7.57
N PHE A 493 -39.90 47.81 6.30
CA PHE A 493 -39.29 46.96 5.27
C PHE A 493 -38.10 47.63 4.57
N VAL A 494 -37.86 48.92 4.83
CA VAL A 494 -36.73 49.68 4.28
C VAL A 494 -35.63 49.75 5.34
N HIS A 495 -34.39 49.46 4.93
CA HIS A 495 -33.24 49.48 5.81
C HIS A 495 -32.16 50.37 5.22
N ASN A 496 -31.69 51.36 5.98
CA ASN A 496 -30.68 52.34 5.53
C ASN A 496 -31.06 53.02 4.20
N SER A 497 -32.33 53.41 4.05
CA SER A 497 -32.90 53.99 2.82
C SER A 497 -32.85 53.07 1.59
N VAL A 498 -32.62 51.77 1.78
CA VAL A 498 -32.61 50.77 0.71
C VAL A 498 -33.72 49.76 0.92
N TYR A 499 -34.57 49.60 -0.09
CA TYR A 499 -35.54 48.55 -0.21
C TYR A 499 -35.00 47.42 -1.10
N THR A 500 -35.04 46.18 -0.62
CA THR A 500 -34.49 45.02 -1.35
C THR A 500 -35.61 44.10 -1.82
N ALA A 501 -35.64 43.82 -3.12
CA ALA A 501 -36.55 42.86 -3.74
C ALA A 501 -35.78 41.84 -4.58
N LEU A 502 -36.32 40.63 -4.71
CA LEU A 502 -35.75 39.54 -5.52
C LEU A 502 -36.70 39.17 -6.65
N PHE A 503 -36.12 38.99 -7.84
CA PHE A 503 -36.84 38.60 -9.06
C PHE A 503 -36.28 37.29 -9.59
N LEU A 504 -37.13 36.48 -10.23
CA LEU A 504 -36.71 35.32 -11.00
C LEU A 504 -36.75 35.63 -12.49
N ALA A 505 -35.76 35.12 -13.21
CA ALA A 505 -35.80 34.90 -14.64
C ALA A 505 -35.88 33.39 -14.86
N ILE A 506 -36.92 32.93 -15.56
CA ILE A 506 -37.24 31.52 -15.78
C ILE A 506 -37.12 31.27 -17.27
N ASP A 507 -36.25 30.34 -17.67
CA ASP A 507 -36.13 29.95 -19.08
C ASP A 507 -37.31 29.08 -19.55
N SER A 508 -37.28 28.69 -20.81
CA SER A 508 -38.25 27.77 -21.41
C SER A 508 -37.68 26.36 -21.59
N GLY A 509 -36.62 26.05 -20.85
CA GLY A 509 -35.88 24.80 -20.86
C GLY A 509 -36.69 23.60 -20.40
N ASN A 510 -36.15 22.40 -20.63
CA ASN A 510 -36.71 21.16 -20.09
C ASN A 510 -35.61 20.33 -19.40
N PRO A 511 -35.56 20.30 -18.05
CA PRO A 511 -36.40 21.07 -17.11
C PRO A 511 -36.10 22.58 -17.17
N PRO A 512 -37.05 23.45 -16.78
CA PRO A 512 -36.80 24.88 -16.78
C PRO A 512 -35.83 25.25 -15.64
N ALA A 513 -34.80 26.04 -15.93
CA ALA A 513 -33.91 26.60 -14.94
C ALA A 513 -34.26 28.07 -14.61
N THR A 514 -33.78 28.52 -13.47
CA THR A 514 -34.15 29.83 -12.91
C THR A 514 -32.93 30.58 -12.42
N GLY A 515 -32.77 31.83 -12.88
CA GLY A 515 -31.88 32.80 -12.26
C GLY A 515 -32.59 33.64 -11.22
N THR A 516 -31.88 34.03 -10.17
CA THR A 516 -32.36 35.00 -9.17
C THR A 516 -31.56 36.28 -9.30
N GLY A 517 -32.25 37.42 -9.45
CA GLY A 517 -31.64 38.74 -9.50
C GLY A 517 -32.06 39.59 -8.30
N THR A 518 -31.12 40.37 -7.76
CA THR A 518 -31.37 41.25 -6.62
C THR A 518 -31.56 42.68 -7.08
N LEU A 519 -32.66 43.31 -6.66
CA LEU A 519 -32.93 44.73 -6.88
C LEU A 519 -32.80 45.51 -5.58
N LEU A 520 -31.92 46.51 -5.59
CA LEU A 520 -31.71 47.47 -4.52
C LEU A 520 -32.27 48.83 -4.94
N ILE A 521 -33.38 49.24 -4.33
CA ILE A 521 -34.02 50.53 -4.55
C ILE A 521 -33.58 51.46 -3.43
N THR A 522 -32.80 52.48 -3.76
CA THR A 522 -32.49 53.57 -2.83
C THR A 522 -33.62 54.59 -2.89
N LEU A 523 -34.32 54.77 -1.77
CA LEU A 523 -35.40 55.72 -1.64
C LEU A 523 -34.85 57.07 -1.15
N GLU A 524 -35.06 58.11 -1.95
CA GLU A 524 -34.82 59.49 -1.57
C GLU A 524 -35.97 60.01 -0.72
N ASP A 525 -35.61 60.65 0.38
CA ASP A 525 -36.49 61.20 1.40
C ASP A 525 -37.28 62.42 0.88
N VAL A 526 -38.58 62.40 1.12
CA VAL A 526 -39.54 63.46 0.83
C VAL A 526 -40.21 63.85 2.12
N ASN A 527 -40.40 65.16 2.34
CA ASN A 527 -41.04 65.66 3.55
C ASN A 527 -42.53 65.33 3.60
N ASP A 528 -42.89 64.15 4.11
CA ASP A 528 -44.27 63.67 4.21
C ASP A 528 -44.68 63.26 5.65
N ASN A 529 -43.72 63.19 6.57
CA ASN A 529 -44.00 63.07 7.99
C ASN A 529 -44.00 64.44 8.65
N ALA A 530 -44.90 64.62 9.63
CA ALA A 530 -44.94 65.84 10.41
C ALA A 530 -44.31 65.59 11.78
N PRO A 531 -43.56 66.57 12.34
CA PRO A 531 -42.82 66.36 13.57
C PRO A 531 -43.76 66.24 14.77
N PHE A 532 -43.40 65.43 15.75
CA PHE A 532 -44.13 65.28 17.01
C PHE A 532 -43.25 65.64 18.21
N ILE A 533 -43.87 66.14 19.28
CA ILE A 533 -43.15 66.52 20.50
C ILE A 533 -42.98 65.34 21.46
N TYR A 534 -41.91 65.39 22.23
CA TYR A 534 -41.71 64.56 23.41
C TYR A 534 -40.98 65.35 24.51
N PRO A 535 -41.34 65.18 25.80
CA PRO A 535 -42.48 64.41 26.29
C PRO A 535 -43.83 65.13 26.03
N THR A 536 -44.93 64.37 25.95
CA THR A 536 -46.30 64.91 25.82
C THR A 536 -46.96 65.22 27.17
N VAL A 537 -46.27 64.91 28.28
CA VAL A 537 -46.68 65.22 29.65
C VAL A 537 -45.53 65.90 30.36
N ALA A 538 -45.82 67.01 31.04
CA ALA A 538 -44.88 67.73 31.88
C ALA A 538 -45.48 67.93 33.27
N GLU A 539 -44.67 67.73 34.31
CA GLU A 539 -45.07 67.95 35.69
C GLU A 539 -44.36 69.19 36.23
N VAL A 540 -45.11 70.11 36.83
CA VAL A 540 -44.60 71.38 37.36
C VAL A 540 -45.04 71.55 38.80
N CYS A 541 -44.12 71.95 39.66
CA CYS A 541 -44.44 72.23 41.06
C CYS A 541 -45.14 73.59 41.23
N ASP A 542 -46.14 73.65 42.10
CA ASP A 542 -46.84 74.88 42.49
C ASP A 542 -45.94 75.92 43.20
N ASP A 543 -44.79 75.49 43.73
CA ASP A 543 -43.79 76.30 44.45
C ASP A 543 -42.51 76.61 43.63
N ALA A 544 -42.49 76.25 42.35
CA ALA A 544 -41.30 76.37 41.50
C ALA A 544 -40.83 77.84 41.37
N LYS A 545 -39.70 78.17 42.01
CA LYS A 545 -39.01 79.47 41.83
C LYS A 545 -38.41 79.66 40.43
N ASN A 546 -38.33 78.59 39.65
CA ASN A 546 -37.75 78.59 38.32
C ASN A 546 -38.88 78.56 37.27
N LEU A 547 -38.90 79.55 36.37
CA LEU A 547 -39.95 79.74 35.37
C LEU A 547 -39.88 78.71 34.21
N SER A 548 -38.95 77.75 34.26
CA SER A 548 -38.79 76.67 33.28
C SER A 548 -39.70 75.48 33.61
N VAL A 549 -40.60 75.13 32.69
CA VAL A 549 -41.58 74.06 32.85
C VAL A 549 -41.04 72.72 32.34
N VAL A 550 -40.70 72.66 31.06
CA VAL A 550 -40.17 71.43 30.45
C VAL A 550 -39.33 71.80 29.23
N ILE A 551 -38.32 70.97 28.96
CA ILE A 551 -37.60 70.98 27.69
C ILE A 551 -38.34 70.01 26.76
N LEU A 552 -38.93 70.54 25.69
CA LEU A 552 -39.53 69.73 24.63
C LEU A 552 -38.48 69.41 23.59
N GLY A 553 -38.35 68.13 23.23
CA GLY A 553 -37.76 67.70 21.97
C GLY A 553 -38.84 67.54 20.91
N ALA A 554 -38.46 67.68 19.65
CA ALA A 554 -39.26 67.22 18.51
C ALA A 554 -38.52 66.08 17.80
N SER A 555 -39.29 65.11 17.34
CA SER A 555 -38.81 64.01 16.50
C SER A 555 -39.63 64.00 15.23
N ASP A 556 -38.95 63.71 14.15
CA ASP A 556 -39.54 63.46 12.85
C ASP A 556 -38.98 62.15 12.31
N LYS A 557 -39.72 61.47 11.44
CA LYS A 557 -39.28 60.20 10.84
C LYS A 557 -38.45 60.40 9.57
N ASP A 558 -38.57 61.57 8.95
CA ASP A 558 -37.84 61.94 7.74
C ASP A 558 -36.32 62.07 8.00
N LEU A 559 -35.53 62.34 6.97
CA LEU A 559 -34.10 62.63 7.08
C LEU A 559 -33.79 64.12 6.96
N HIS A 560 -32.62 64.55 7.43
CA HIS A 560 -32.14 65.91 7.20
C HIS A 560 -31.98 66.13 5.67
N PRO A 561 -32.55 67.19 5.06
CA PRO A 561 -33.02 68.46 5.64
C PRO A 561 -34.53 68.58 5.93
N ASN A 562 -35.31 67.52 5.75
CA ASN A 562 -36.76 67.51 5.97
C ASN A 562 -37.13 67.49 7.46
N THR A 563 -36.16 67.33 8.36
CA THR A 563 -36.38 67.30 9.81
C THR A 563 -36.02 68.60 10.52
N ASP A 564 -34.91 68.63 11.25
CA ASP A 564 -34.44 69.80 11.97
C ASP A 564 -33.74 70.80 11.02
N PRO A 565 -33.86 72.12 11.27
CA PRO A 565 -34.31 72.78 12.49
C PRO A 565 -35.84 72.93 12.65
N PHE A 566 -36.38 72.44 13.75
CA PHE A 566 -37.79 72.59 14.09
C PHE A 566 -38.14 74.01 14.57
N LYS A 567 -39.35 74.46 14.25
CA LYS A 567 -39.98 75.69 14.73
C LYS A 567 -41.11 75.35 15.70
N PHE A 568 -41.00 75.83 16.94
CA PHE A 568 -41.99 75.58 17.99
C PHE A 568 -42.81 76.84 18.25
N GLU A 569 -44.13 76.74 18.18
CA GLU A 569 -45.08 77.81 18.48
C GLU A 569 -46.23 77.30 19.36
N ILE A 570 -46.86 78.19 20.14
CA ILE A 570 -48.10 77.85 20.84
C ILE A 570 -49.25 78.15 19.87
N HIS A 571 -50.09 77.16 19.58
CA HIS A 571 -51.26 77.37 18.75
C HIS A 571 -52.26 78.27 19.48
N LYS A 572 -52.52 79.47 18.94
CA LYS A 572 -53.25 80.56 19.61
C LYS A 572 -54.75 80.31 19.84
N GLN A 573 -55.27 79.17 19.38
CA GLN A 573 -56.65 78.77 19.64
C GLN A 573 -56.79 78.26 21.08
N GLY A 574 -57.20 79.14 22.00
CA GLY A 574 -57.70 78.77 23.33
C GLY A 574 -56.72 78.94 24.50
N VAL A 575 -55.49 79.42 24.28
CA VAL A 575 -54.53 79.67 25.36
C VAL A 575 -54.27 81.17 25.51
N PRO A 576 -54.32 81.75 26.73
CA PRO A 576 -53.96 83.14 26.96
C PRO A 576 -52.48 83.39 26.62
N ASP A 577 -52.20 84.23 25.62
CA ASP A 577 -50.85 84.63 25.15
C ASP A 577 -49.92 85.19 26.24
N LYS A 578 -50.42 85.43 27.46
CA LYS A 578 -49.72 86.07 28.58
C LYS A 578 -49.18 85.10 29.64
N VAL A 579 -49.46 83.79 29.53
CA VAL A 579 -49.16 82.81 30.59
C VAL A 579 -47.98 81.90 30.23
N TRP A 580 -47.84 81.55 28.94
CA TRP A 580 -46.88 80.56 28.46
C TRP A 580 -45.96 81.18 27.41
N LYS A 581 -44.67 80.83 27.46
CA LYS A 581 -43.69 81.22 26.45
C LYS A 581 -42.87 80.02 26.04
N VAL A 582 -42.84 79.73 24.75
CA VAL A 582 -41.93 78.74 24.15
C VAL A 582 -40.73 79.48 23.56
N SER A 583 -39.52 79.12 23.98
CA SER A 583 -38.28 79.68 23.46
C SER A 583 -37.38 78.57 22.93
N LYS A 584 -36.92 78.70 21.69
CA LYS A 584 -35.98 77.76 21.07
C LYS A 584 -34.68 77.69 21.90
N ILE A 585 -34.24 76.48 22.25
CA ILE A 585 -32.93 76.25 22.89
C ILE A 585 -31.89 75.97 21.82
N ASN A 586 -32.16 74.97 20.97
CA ASN A 586 -31.32 74.54 19.86
C ASN A 586 -32.22 74.14 18.67
N ASN A 587 -31.66 73.52 17.63
CA ASN A 587 -32.43 73.13 16.44
C ASN A 587 -33.48 72.03 16.69
N THR A 588 -33.33 71.23 17.76
CA THR A 588 -34.19 70.07 18.04
C THR A 588 -35.07 70.23 19.29
N HIS A 589 -34.74 71.17 20.17
CA HIS A 589 -35.37 71.36 21.47
C HIS A 589 -35.80 72.81 21.72
N ALA A 590 -36.91 72.95 22.44
CA ALA A 590 -37.43 74.23 22.93
C ALA A 590 -37.75 74.16 24.43
N LEU A 591 -37.57 75.29 25.11
CA LEU A 591 -37.94 75.48 26.50
C LEU A 591 -39.34 76.05 26.58
N VAL A 592 -40.24 75.33 27.27
CA VAL A 592 -41.52 75.89 27.72
C VAL A 592 -41.29 76.58 29.05
N SER A 593 -41.68 77.85 29.13
CA SER A 593 -41.56 78.66 30.33
C SER A 593 -42.89 79.29 30.73
N LEU A 594 -43.04 79.44 32.04
CA LEU A 594 -44.16 80.11 32.68
C LEU A 594 -43.87 81.60 32.79
N LEU A 595 -44.86 82.45 32.54
CA LEU A 595 -44.75 83.90 32.77
C LEU A 595 -45.43 84.35 34.07
N GLN A 596 -46.32 83.52 34.64
CA GLN A 596 -47.09 83.80 35.86
C GLN A 596 -47.37 82.49 36.62
N ASN A 597 -47.45 82.54 37.96
CA ASN A 597 -47.77 81.38 38.78
C ASN A 597 -49.17 80.83 38.43
N LEU A 598 -49.27 79.50 38.33
CA LEU A 598 -50.51 78.80 38.00
C LEU A 598 -51.18 78.21 39.24
N ASN A 599 -52.49 78.04 39.15
CA ASN A 599 -53.27 77.30 40.14
C ASN A 599 -53.12 75.79 39.89
N LYS A 600 -53.36 74.97 40.93
CA LYS A 600 -53.36 73.50 40.81
C LYS A 600 -54.45 73.04 39.83
N ALA A 601 -54.07 72.66 38.62
CA ALA A 601 -54.95 72.16 37.57
C ALA A 601 -54.14 71.43 36.46
N ASN A 602 -54.84 70.72 35.58
CA ASN A 602 -54.28 70.17 34.35
C ASN A 602 -54.47 71.18 33.21
N TYR A 603 -53.36 71.64 32.64
CA TYR A 603 -53.36 72.55 31.51
C TYR A 603 -53.03 71.80 30.22
N HIS A 604 -53.79 72.07 29.17
CA HIS A 604 -53.53 71.55 27.84
C HIS A 604 -52.94 72.68 27.00
N LEU A 605 -51.69 72.51 26.58
CA LEU A 605 -50.97 73.47 25.76
C LEU A 605 -50.81 72.88 24.36
N PRO A 606 -51.58 73.33 23.35
CA PRO A 606 -51.41 72.87 21.98
C PRO A 606 -50.12 73.47 21.42
N ILE A 607 -49.07 72.64 21.36
CA ILE A 607 -47.78 73.01 20.79
C ILE A 607 -47.80 72.66 19.31
N MET A 608 -47.62 73.68 18.49
CA MET A 608 -47.40 73.56 17.06
C MET A 608 -45.91 73.37 16.82
N VAL A 609 -45.53 72.29 16.13
CA VAL A 609 -44.17 72.08 15.66
C VAL A 609 -44.19 71.97 14.15
N THR A 610 -43.31 72.75 13.51
CA THR A 610 -43.10 72.78 12.07
C THR A 610 -41.68 72.34 11.77
N ASP A 611 -41.51 71.47 10.78
CA ASP A 611 -40.20 71.02 10.29
C ASP A 611 -39.52 72.09 9.40
N SER A 612 -38.34 71.74 8.86
CA SER A 612 -37.63 72.56 7.88
C SER A 612 -37.79 72.10 6.43
N GLY A 613 -38.64 71.11 6.17
CA GLY A 613 -38.89 70.56 4.85
C GLY A 613 -39.58 71.54 3.90
N LYS A 614 -39.66 71.15 2.62
CA LYS A 614 -40.31 71.95 1.56
C LYS A 614 -41.27 71.09 0.74
N PRO A 615 -42.60 71.30 0.83
CA PRO A 615 -43.30 72.22 1.73
C PRO A 615 -43.16 71.80 3.20
N PRO A 616 -43.16 72.75 4.16
CA PRO A 616 -42.99 72.41 5.57
C PRO A 616 -44.26 71.73 6.10
N MET A 617 -44.09 70.63 6.84
CA MET A 617 -45.19 69.93 7.50
C MET A 617 -45.28 70.41 8.96
N THR A 618 -46.51 70.47 9.46
CA THR A 618 -46.80 71.01 10.79
C THR A 618 -47.80 70.14 11.50
N ASN A 619 -47.50 69.79 12.74
CA ASN A 619 -48.41 69.06 13.62
C ASN A 619 -48.68 69.85 14.90
N VAL A 620 -49.88 69.71 15.44
CA VAL A 620 -50.28 70.31 16.72
C VAL A 620 -50.49 69.19 17.72
N THR A 621 -49.63 69.11 18.73
CA THR A 621 -49.71 68.11 19.79
C THR A 621 -49.99 68.78 21.13
N ASP A 622 -50.94 68.26 21.89
CA ASP A 622 -51.25 68.76 23.23
C ASP A 622 -50.19 68.33 24.24
N LEU A 623 -49.42 69.29 24.75
CA LEU A 623 -48.61 69.11 25.95
C LEU A 623 -49.52 69.22 27.19
N ARG A 624 -49.67 68.11 27.92
CA ARG A 624 -50.40 68.08 29.19
C ARG A 624 -49.47 68.51 30.31
N VAL A 625 -49.70 69.70 30.86
CA VAL A 625 -48.95 70.21 32.01
C VAL A 625 -49.77 69.96 33.28
N GLN A 626 -49.26 69.10 34.15
CA GLN A 626 -49.84 68.80 35.46
C GLN A 626 -49.16 69.65 36.52
N VAL A 627 -49.91 70.53 37.17
CA VAL A 627 -49.40 71.32 38.30
C VAL A 627 -49.58 70.51 39.59
N CYS A 628 -48.47 70.11 40.19
CA CYS A 628 -48.42 69.20 41.34
C CYS A 628 -47.91 69.94 42.59
N SER A 629 -48.25 69.44 43.78
CA SER A 629 -47.71 69.99 45.02
C SER A 629 -46.39 69.30 45.35
N CYS A 630 -45.33 70.07 45.49
CA CYS A 630 -44.00 69.53 45.76
C CYS A 630 -43.58 69.86 47.18
N LYS A 631 -43.42 68.84 48.04
CA LYS A 631 -42.87 68.99 49.39
C LYS A 631 -41.72 68.01 49.56
N ASN A 632 -40.54 68.50 49.95
CA ASN A 632 -39.33 67.70 50.21
C ASN A 632 -39.05 66.66 49.10
N SER A 633 -39.01 67.12 47.84
CA SER A 633 -38.70 66.29 46.66
C SER A 633 -39.68 65.14 46.36
N LYS A 634 -40.82 65.08 47.06
CA LYS A 634 -41.98 64.25 46.68
C LYS A 634 -42.98 65.10 45.91
N VAL A 635 -43.28 64.66 44.68
CA VAL A 635 -44.27 65.29 43.79
C VAL A 635 -45.61 64.59 44.01
N ASP A 636 -46.64 65.33 44.41
CA ASP A 636 -48.01 64.82 44.55
C ASP A 636 -48.94 65.51 43.53
N CYS A 637 -49.18 64.80 42.42
CA CYS A 637 -50.01 65.25 41.31
C CYS A 637 -51.49 64.87 41.46
N ASN A 638 -51.88 64.17 42.54
CA ASN A 638 -53.29 63.86 42.77
C ASN A 638 -53.98 65.03 43.48
N ALA A 639 -55.05 65.61 42.89
CA ALA A 639 -56.24 66.03 43.65
C ALA A 639 -57.37 66.51 42.72
N ALA A 640 -58.59 66.08 43.06
CA ALA A 640 -59.91 66.58 42.64
C ALA A 640 -60.55 66.00 41.36
N GLY A 641 -60.98 64.73 41.45
CA GLY A 641 -62.23 64.29 40.84
C GLY A 641 -63.29 64.12 41.93
N ALA A 642 -64.08 65.16 42.20
CA ALA A 642 -65.32 65.02 42.94
C ALA A 642 -66.37 64.37 42.02
N LEU A 643 -67.09 63.40 42.57
CA LEU A 643 -68.11 62.60 41.91
C LEU A 643 -69.15 63.43 41.16
N HIS A 644 -69.45 63.03 39.92
CA HIS A 644 -70.82 62.93 39.43
C HIS A 644 -70.98 61.79 38.40
N VAL A 645 -71.60 60.72 38.90
CA VAL A 645 -72.37 59.62 38.31
C VAL A 645 -72.60 59.61 36.78
N SER A 646 -72.38 58.45 36.14
CA SER A 646 -73.38 57.82 35.25
C SER A 646 -73.13 56.32 35.08
N LEU A 647 -74.18 55.52 35.35
CA LEU A 647 -74.27 54.10 35.04
C LEU A 647 -74.14 53.88 33.53
N THR A 648 -73.15 53.10 33.08
CA THR A 648 -73.22 52.14 31.95
C THR A 648 -71.81 51.59 31.65
N SER A 649 -71.31 50.64 32.44
CA SER A 649 -70.11 49.85 32.09
C SER A 649 -70.14 48.46 32.72
N VAL A 650 -71.25 47.74 32.53
CA VAL A 650 -71.31 46.28 32.68
C VAL A 650 -72.07 45.75 31.47
N LEU A 651 -71.40 45.68 30.32
CA LEU A 651 -71.74 44.83 29.17
C LEU A 651 -70.73 45.11 28.05
N LEU A 652 -69.81 44.18 27.88
CA LEU A 652 -68.98 43.84 26.70
C LEU A 652 -67.60 43.32 27.16
N ALA A 653 -67.64 42.37 28.09
CA ALA A 653 -66.62 41.34 28.24
C ALA A 653 -67.31 40.00 27.93
N SER A 654 -67.70 39.83 26.68
CA SER A 654 -68.13 38.55 26.11
C SER A 654 -68.19 38.70 24.60
N LEU A 655 -67.42 37.87 23.89
CA LEU A 655 -67.33 37.65 22.43
C LEU A 655 -65.94 37.98 21.90
N PHE A 656 -65.00 37.04 22.08
CA PHE A 656 -64.22 36.49 20.96
C PHE A 656 -63.52 35.21 21.45
N SER A 657 -64.34 34.18 21.61
CA SER A 657 -63.89 32.79 21.63
C SER A 657 -64.96 31.97 20.91
N LEU A 658 -64.55 31.37 19.79
CA LEU A 658 -65.25 30.44 18.89
C LEU A 658 -66.12 31.02 17.76
N ALA A 659 -65.51 31.11 16.58
CA ALA A 659 -65.92 30.36 15.38
C ALA A 659 -64.61 29.99 14.63
N CYS A 660 -64.09 28.76 14.68
CA CYS A 660 -64.48 27.49 14.02
C CYS A 660 -64.30 27.46 12.49
N LEU A 661 -63.50 26.45 12.09
CA LEU A 661 -63.35 25.77 10.79
C LEU A 661 -62.62 26.47 9.64
#